data_AF-A0A9P9BHW2-F1
#
_entry.id   AF-A0A9P9BHW2-F1
#
_cell.length_a   1.000
_cell.length_b   1.000
_cell.length_c   1.000
_cell.angle_alpha   90.00
_cell.angle_beta   90.00
_cell.angle_gamma   90.00
#
_symmetry.space_group_name_H-M   'P 1'
#
loop_
_entity.id
_entity.type
_entity.pdbx_description
1 polymer ?
#
loop_
_entity_poly.entity_id
_entity_poly.type
_entity_poly.pdbx_seq_one_letter_code
_entity_poly.pdbx_strand_id
1 'polypeptide(L)'
;MNIAFVGCGFVAAYYADTLANHPELHPLAAYDIDTTRLSAFSKHYNIPAATSLQEILSNPSIQTIVNLTPPATHHSISRSALLAGKHVYSEKPLAIKPTDAKDLITIASQQNRILAVAPCNFLGRSMQTLARLVTRENAIGIPRVVYAELDDGPIHKLPHHTWSSGAGCSWPAETEFRVGCIWEHAAYEVGFLTSIFGPATSLTSFSHTLVPEKMDAVPAPEVGPDFSVAVLKFRSGVVARLTIGTVSRRNRSMTITGDKGILHVPEVWDFDAPVQFTRARGSEESPESPLLLPAVTTKTTNGTHTNGVSAPSSERGIQIDTPAETPPVYAGGGACKMDMALGLAELAAAIKQGRRPRMGADHAFHVYEVLQALNDSVAAPGYREIKSEFAPIELMPAAKTVTAFAGSGNEPLRCELRPTALDRPPLYEALSYVWGSSADLGDIEVVSQRRGRQQDEHDAPSSPSLRLAITQSVMAILHLLRLQADTRTLWIDQLCINQSDPGEKTAQVQKMCDIYSKCDQCLVYMGAFLQDKRVDAEGAVAVIKYMAAFHPQEGSSTRAAPECMSSRESFQAAMQALGTISTRAGQWWHRAWTLQELIVPKSVKFFSAEGEALGNKTTLEILLHECTGVPVDALRGKPLADFSINERLSWLGKRKTKRPEDLAYCMFGIFDVHMPLIYSEGEEKAFLGLRREIGQDTISEAAKQCIADLRVTDPRHDKRRIESMKGSLLRDSYLWVLDNPDFRQWRNNADQRLRWVKGDPGKGKTMLLCGIIDELERMRTEGQTLSYFLFQATDERINTAKAALRSLIYMLLKKDASIISHMEKPHAAAGRDLFEDTNGWQALCEIFENILQDPKLQGVVLVVDALDECLQDLPVFLDLVVRISRTTRAKWLISSRNWPQIEEPLSEVAHGLSLEVNETSVTEAVNTYIEHKVSELSRRKGYRDDVAKEVYHYLSSNAAGTFLWVALEIISLCGSFLTIREDKAYFVHQAAKDFLTKWHTVVLFPNGQPAVHSRILENSIAAMSSILKRDNYNLHDPGFPIEKVKPPTPDPLSTVRYCCVYWVNHLVDAITDQVESSSARDGGIADSFLRNKALYWIER
;
A
#
# COMPACT_ATOMS: atom_id res chain seq x y z
N MET A 1 -23.34 -1.68 -20.23
CA MET A 1 -22.78 -2.66 -21.18
C MET A 1 -23.86 -3.00 -22.18
N ASN A 2 -23.55 -2.88 -23.46
CA ASN A 2 -24.51 -3.17 -24.53
C ASN A 2 -24.45 -4.64 -24.92
N ILE A 3 -25.59 -5.33 -24.82
CA ILE A 3 -25.71 -6.78 -25.00
C ILE A 3 -26.65 -7.12 -26.16
N ALA A 4 -26.53 -8.34 -26.70
CA ALA A 4 -27.50 -8.90 -27.62
C ALA A 4 -27.82 -10.37 -27.30
N PHE A 5 -29.10 -10.72 -27.36
CA PHE A 5 -29.60 -12.07 -27.14
C PHE A 5 -29.56 -12.88 -28.44
N VAL A 6 -29.02 -14.09 -28.37
CA VAL A 6 -29.05 -15.05 -29.48
C VAL A 6 -29.68 -16.34 -28.95
N GLY A 7 -30.87 -16.66 -29.45
CA GLY A 7 -31.78 -17.63 -28.86
C GLY A 7 -32.85 -16.94 -28.01
N CYS A 8 -34.11 -17.06 -28.42
CA CYS A 8 -35.30 -16.46 -27.81
C CYS A 8 -36.26 -17.54 -27.26
N GLY A 9 -35.71 -18.67 -26.80
CA GLY A 9 -36.47 -19.82 -26.31
C GLY A 9 -36.95 -19.69 -24.86
N PHE A 10 -37.35 -20.82 -24.27
CA PHE A 10 -37.91 -20.88 -22.90
C PHE A 10 -36.99 -20.22 -21.85
N VAL A 11 -35.69 -20.54 -21.88
CA VAL A 11 -34.70 -20.02 -20.92
C VAL A 11 -34.43 -18.52 -21.10
N ALA A 12 -34.52 -18.00 -22.33
CA ALA A 12 -34.26 -16.60 -22.62
C ALA A 12 -35.18 -15.64 -21.85
N ALA A 13 -36.41 -16.07 -21.61
CA ALA A 13 -37.36 -15.33 -20.79
C ALA A 13 -36.84 -15.12 -19.37
N TYR A 14 -36.25 -16.12 -18.71
CA TYR A 14 -35.74 -15.94 -17.34
C TYR A 14 -34.59 -14.93 -17.25
N TYR A 15 -33.74 -14.84 -18.29
CA TYR A 15 -32.73 -13.79 -18.35
C TYR A 15 -33.36 -12.41 -18.54
N ALA A 16 -34.28 -12.29 -19.51
CA ALA A 16 -34.94 -11.02 -19.82
C ALA A 16 -35.81 -10.53 -18.65
N ASP A 17 -36.49 -11.44 -17.97
CA ASP A 17 -37.33 -11.18 -16.80
C ASP A 17 -36.51 -10.54 -15.67
N THR A 18 -35.27 -10.99 -15.45
CA THR A 18 -34.44 -10.45 -14.36
C THR A 18 -33.54 -9.29 -14.77
N LEU A 19 -33.51 -8.87 -16.04
CA LEU A 19 -32.73 -7.70 -16.51
C LEU A 19 -33.07 -6.41 -15.76
N ALA A 20 -34.31 -6.26 -15.28
CA ALA A 20 -34.73 -5.09 -14.49
C ALA A 20 -33.89 -4.90 -13.21
N ASN A 21 -33.27 -5.96 -12.69
CA ASN A 21 -32.37 -5.90 -11.54
C ASN A 21 -30.97 -5.34 -11.90
N HIS A 22 -30.65 -5.20 -13.19
CA HIS A 22 -29.31 -4.89 -13.71
C HIS A 22 -29.39 -3.73 -14.73
N PRO A 23 -29.67 -2.48 -14.30
CA PRO A 23 -29.83 -1.33 -15.19
C PRO A 23 -28.57 -1.01 -16.01
N GLU A 24 -27.40 -1.52 -15.60
CA GLU A 24 -26.15 -1.45 -16.34
C GLU A 24 -26.13 -2.33 -17.61
N LEU A 25 -27.09 -3.22 -17.80
CA LEU A 25 -27.20 -4.09 -18.98
C LEU A 25 -28.21 -3.50 -19.97
N HIS A 26 -27.77 -3.22 -21.19
CA HIS A 26 -28.59 -2.59 -22.22
C HIS A 26 -28.80 -3.56 -23.39
N PRO A 27 -29.96 -4.25 -23.47
CA PRO A 27 -30.26 -5.13 -24.59
C PRO A 27 -30.55 -4.32 -25.85
N LEU A 28 -29.65 -4.39 -26.83
CA LEU A 28 -29.79 -3.64 -28.08
C LEU A 28 -30.42 -4.45 -29.21
N ALA A 29 -30.31 -5.77 -29.16
CA ALA A 29 -30.85 -6.65 -30.18
C ALA A 29 -31.15 -8.05 -29.64
N ALA A 30 -32.10 -8.74 -30.26
CA ALA A 30 -32.37 -10.16 -30.11
C ALA A 30 -32.40 -10.84 -31.48
N TYR A 31 -32.00 -12.11 -31.55
CA TYR A 31 -32.10 -12.93 -32.75
C TYR A 31 -32.48 -14.36 -32.40
N ASP A 32 -33.37 -14.94 -33.21
CA ASP A 32 -33.70 -16.36 -33.23
C ASP A 32 -33.90 -16.79 -34.69
N ILE A 33 -33.62 -18.04 -35.01
CA ILE A 33 -33.90 -18.61 -36.32
C ILE A 33 -35.41 -18.77 -36.55
N ASP A 34 -36.18 -18.96 -35.47
CA ASP A 34 -37.64 -18.97 -35.49
C ASP A 34 -38.16 -17.52 -35.35
N THR A 35 -38.55 -16.95 -36.48
CA THR A 35 -39.10 -15.58 -36.56
C THR A 35 -40.34 -15.36 -35.69
N THR A 36 -41.11 -16.42 -35.40
CA THR A 36 -42.28 -16.32 -34.51
C THR A 36 -41.83 -16.14 -33.06
N ARG A 37 -40.84 -16.92 -32.61
CA ARG A 37 -40.25 -16.78 -31.27
C ARG A 37 -39.56 -15.43 -31.11
N LEU A 38 -38.78 -15.02 -32.11
CA LEU A 38 -38.14 -13.71 -32.12
C LEU A 38 -39.17 -12.58 -31.99
N SER A 39 -40.23 -12.61 -32.79
CA SER A 39 -41.28 -11.58 -32.74
C SER A 39 -41.97 -11.54 -31.37
N ALA A 40 -42.32 -12.70 -30.81
CA ALA A 40 -42.96 -12.79 -29.49
C ALA A 40 -42.05 -12.25 -28.37
N PHE A 41 -40.78 -12.67 -28.35
CA PHE A 41 -39.79 -12.25 -27.37
C PHE A 41 -39.48 -10.75 -27.46
N SER A 42 -39.17 -10.26 -28.67
CA SER A 42 -38.89 -8.85 -28.93
C SER A 42 -40.05 -7.94 -28.55
N LYS A 43 -41.29 -8.35 -28.86
CA LYS A 43 -42.49 -7.59 -28.49
C LYS A 43 -42.72 -7.59 -26.97
N HIS A 44 -42.55 -8.73 -26.31
CA HIS A 44 -42.80 -8.85 -24.87
C HIS A 44 -41.80 -8.04 -24.04
N TYR A 45 -40.50 -8.11 -24.37
CA TYR A 45 -39.44 -7.46 -23.60
C TYR A 45 -39.00 -6.11 -24.16
N ASN A 46 -39.61 -5.63 -25.24
CA ASN A 46 -39.24 -4.39 -25.93
C ASN A 46 -37.74 -4.37 -26.34
N ILE A 47 -37.25 -5.48 -26.89
CA ILE A 47 -35.88 -5.64 -27.39
C ILE A 47 -35.93 -5.70 -28.92
N PRO A 48 -35.19 -4.85 -29.66
CA PRO A 48 -35.22 -4.85 -31.13
C PRO A 48 -34.88 -6.22 -31.73
N ALA A 49 -35.67 -6.65 -32.72
CA ALA A 49 -35.42 -7.88 -33.46
C ALA A 49 -34.38 -7.62 -34.57
N ALA A 50 -33.27 -8.36 -34.55
CA ALA A 50 -32.30 -8.37 -35.65
C ALA A 50 -32.75 -9.31 -36.78
N THR A 51 -32.47 -8.93 -38.01
CA THR A 51 -32.82 -9.69 -39.21
C THR A 51 -31.92 -10.91 -39.44
N SER A 52 -30.71 -10.89 -38.88
CA SER A 52 -29.74 -11.98 -38.97
C SER A 52 -28.73 -11.97 -37.83
N LEU A 53 -28.08 -13.11 -37.57
CA LEU A 53 -26.94 -13.16 -36.65
C LEU A 53 -25.80 -12.22 -37.10
N GLN A 54 -25.57 -12.09 -38.41
CA GLN A 54 -24.51 -11.24 -38.96
C GLN A 54 -24.73 -9.76 -38.64
N GLU A 55 -25.98 -9.30 -38.59
CA GLU A 55 -26.33 -7.94 -38.15
C GLU A 55 -25.84 -7.68 -36.71
N ILE A 56 -26.07 -8.63 -35.81
CA ILE A 56 -25.60 -8.54 -34.42
C ILE A 56 -24.06 -8.56 -34.35
N LEU A 57 -23.42 -9.47 -35.07
CA LEU A 57 -21.97 -9.64 -35.03
C LEU A 57 -21.21 -8.45 -35.61
N SER A 58 -21.76 -7.82 -36.66
CA SER A 58 -21.14 -6.66 -37.33
C SER A 58 -21.43 -5.32 -36.65
N ASN A 59 -22.41 -5.25 -35.75
CA ASN A 59 -22.77 -4.01 -35.05
C ASN A 59 -21.70 -3.63 -34.01
N PRO A 60 -20.96 -2.51 -34.15
CA PRO A 60 -19.90 -2.12 -33.23
C PRO A 60 -20.42 -1.66 -31.86
N SER A 61 -21.69 -1.28 -31.75
CA SER A 61 -22.30 -0.86 -30.48
C SER A 61 -22.59 -2.02 -29.53
N ILE A 62 -22.67 -3.26 -30.04
CA ILE A 62 -22.87 -4.47 -29.24
C ILE A 62 -21.51 -4.98 -28.75
N GLN A 63 -21.37 -5.11 -27.43
CA GLN A 63 -20.11 -5.52 -26.79
C GLN A 63 -20.09 -7.02 -26.44
N THR A 64 -21.25 -7.55 -26.04
CA THR A 64 -21.38 -8.92 -25.50
C THR A 64 -22.54 -9.66 -26.14
N ILE A 65 -22.31 -10.92 -26.53
CA ILE A 65 -23.34 -11.84 -26.98
C ILE A 65 -23.79 -12.73 -25.82
N VAL A 66 -25.10 -12.78 -25.59
CA VAL A 66 -25.76 -13.68 -24.65
C VAL A 66 -26.29 -14.87 -25.46
N ASN A 67 -25.54 -15.96 -25.49
CA ASN A 67 -25.85 -17.16 -26.25
C ASN A 67 -26.76 -18.09 -25.42
N LEU A 68 -28.05 -18.07 -25.73
CA LEU A 68 -29.11 -18.86 -25.10
C LEU A 68 -29.72 -19.86 -26.10
N THR A 69 -28.90 -20.31 -27.05
CA THR A 69 -29.29 -21.33 -28.03
C THR A 69 -29.28 -22.73 -27.40
N PRO A 70 -29.74 -23.79 -28.09
CA PRO A 70 -29.60 -25.15 -27.59
C PRO A 70 -28.12 -25.62 -27.52
N PRO A 71 -27.78 -26.61 -26.66
CA PRO A 71 -26.41 -27.09 -26.47
C PRO A 71 -25.65 -27.44 -27.77
N ALA A 72 -26.37 -27.96 -28.78
CA ALA A 72 -25.81 -28.34 -30.07
C ALA A 72 -25.17 -27.18 -30.85
N THR A 73 -25.63 -25.94 -30.63
CA THR A 73 -25.16 -24.76 -31.37
C THR A 73 -24.24 -23.85 -30.57
N HIS A 74 -24.03 -24.13 -29.27
CA HIS A 74 -23.21 -23.31 -28.38
C HIS A 74 -21.83 -23.00 -28.97
N HIS A 75 -21.11 -24.02 -29.46
CA HIS A 75 -19.79 -23.84 -30.06
C HIS A 75 -19.82 -22.89 -31.27
N SER A 76 -20.66 -23.16 -32.26
CA SER A 76 -20.70 -22.40 -33.50
C SER A 76 -21.04 -20.91 -33.29
N ILE A 77 -22.00 -20.62 -32.40
CA ILE A 77 -22.45 -19.26 -32.09
C ILE A 77 -21.39 -18.53 -31.27
N SER A 78 -20.91 -19.13 -30.17
CA SER A 78 -19.89 -18.54 -29.30
C SER A 78 -18.58 -18.30 -30.06
N ARG A 79 -18.17 -19.23 -30.92
CA ARG A 79 -16.98 -19.08 -31.76
C ARG A 79 -17.11 -17.90 -32.72
N SER A 80 -18.26 -17.77 -33.40
CA SER A 80 -18.52 -16.66 -34.32
C SER A 80 -18.52 -15.31 -33.61
N ALA A 81 -19.09 -15.25 -32.41
CA ALA A 81 -19.08 -14.06 -31.56
C ALA A 81 -17.68 -13.64 -31.12
N LEU A 82 -16.87 -14.58 -30.63
CA LEU A 82 -15.50 -14.30 -30.20
C LEU A 82 -14.63 -13.82 -31.37
N LEU A 83 -14.74 -14.46 -32.55
CA LEU A 83 -14.01 -14.06 -33.76
C LEU A 83 -14.45 -12.68 -34.29
N ALA A 84 -15.70 -12.27 -34.03
CA ALA A 84 -16.17 -10.91 -34.31
C ALA A 84 -15.74 -9.88 -33.25
N GLY A 85 -14.86 -10.26 -32.31
CA GLY A 85 -14.35 -9.39 -31.26
C GLY A 85 -15.37 -9.08 -30.17
N LYS A 86 -16.38 -9.93 -29.97
CA LYS A 86 -17.38 -9.78 -28.91
C LYS A 86 -17.00 -10.59 -27.68
N HIS A 87 -17.39 -10.12 -26.50
CA HIS A 87 -17.42 -10.97 -25.31
C HIS A 87 -18.60 -11.95 -25.41
N VAL A 88 -18.54 -13.08 -24.70
CA VAL A 88 -19.59 -14.10 -24.75
C VAL A 88 -20.00 -14.53 -23.34
N TYR A 89 -21.30 -14.50 -23.10
CA TYR A 89 -21.95 -15.20 -22.00
C TYR A 89 -22.81 -16.32 -22.60
N SER A 90 -22.52 -17.58 -22.29
CA SER A 90 -23.23 -18.73 -22.86
C SER A 90 -24.03 -19.48 -21.81
N GLU A 91 -25.17 -20.04 -22.19
CA GLU A 91 -25.82 -21.07 -21.39
C GLU A 91 -24.95 -22.34 -21.30
N LYS A 92 -25.24 -23.17 -20.28
CA LYS A 92 -24.59 -24.48 -20.08
C LYS A 92 -25.13 -25.51 -21.07
N PRO A 93 -24.32 -26.52 -21.44
CA PRO A 93 -22.89 -26.67 -21.17
C PRO A 93 -22.04 -25.78 -22.08
N LEU A 94 -20.76 -25.57 -21.76
CA LEU A 94 -19.85 -24.74 -22.58
C LEU A 94 -19.81 -25.19 -24.07
N ALA A 95 -19.78 -26.50 -24.31
CA ALA A 95 -20.02 -27.15 -25.60
C ALA A 95 -20.37 -28.63 -25.36
N ILE A 96 -20.87 -29.35 -26.36
CA ILE A 96 -21.12 -30.79 -26.25
C ILE A 96 -19.80 -31.59 -26.22
N LYS A 97 -18.82 -31.19 -27.04
CA LYS A 97 -17.53 -31.89 -27.14
C LYS A 97 -16.43 -31.18 -26.33
N PRO A 98 -15.51 -31.93 -25.71
CA PRO A 98 -14.42 -31.33 -24.94
C PRO A 98 -13.45 -30.55 -25.82
N THR A 99 -13.24 -30.97 -27.08
CA THR A 99 -12.40 -30.27 -28.06
C THR A 99 -12.95 -28.90 -28.38
N ASP A 100 -14.27 -28.81 -28.55
CA ASP A 100 -14.98 -27.59 -28.91
C ASP A 100 -14.98 -26.61 -27.74
N ALA A 101 -15.13 -27.11 -26.51
CA ALA A 101 -15.01 -26.30 -25.31
C ALA A 101 -13.59 -25.70 -25.15
N LYS A 102 -12.53 -26.48 -25.40
CA LYS A 102 -11.14 -26.00 -25.39
C LYS A 102 -10.83 -25.01 -26.52
N ASP A 103 -11.43 -25.20 -27.69
CA ASP A 103 -11.34 -24.26 -28.82
C ASP A 103 -11.87 -22.88 -28.42
N LEU A 104 -13.07 -22.82 -27.79
CA LEU A 104 -13.64 -21.55 -27.33
C LEU A 104 -12.75 -20.82 -26.31
N ILE A 105 -12.17 -21.54 -25.35
CA ILE A 105 -11.27 -20.95 -24.34
C ILE A 105 -10.03 -20.35 -25.02
N THR A 106 -9.49 -21.08 -26.01
CA THR A 106 -8.30 -20.66 -26.75
C THR A 106 -8.58 -19.43 -27.60
N ILE A 107 -9.69 -19.41 -28.33
CA ILE A 107 -10.10 -18.27 -29.16
C ILE A 107 -10.39 -17.04 -28.29
N ALA A 108 -11.06 -17.20 -27.14
CA ALA A 108 -11.32 -16.10 -26.22
C ALA A 108 -10.01 -15.44 -25.75
N SER A 109 -9.02 -16.26 -25.37
CA SER A 109 -7.68 -15.78 -25.00
C SER A 109 -6.98 -15.04 -26.16
N GLN A 110 -6.97 -15.63 -27.36
CA GLN A 110 -6.33 -15.03 -28.55
C GLN A 110 -6.96 -13.70 -28.97
N GLN A 111 -8.28 -13.56 -28.84
CA GLN A 111 -9.01 -12.34 -29.18
C GLN A 111 -9.02 -11.30 -28.06
N ASN A 112 -8.40 -11.60 -26.92
CA ASN A 112 -8.49 -10.82 -25.69
C ASN A 112 -9.96 -10.50 -25.33
N ARG A 113 -10.82 -11.53 -25.41
CA ARG A 113 -12.24 -11.46 -25.06
C ARG A 113 -12.54 -12.39 -23.91
N ILE A 114 -13.59 -12.02 -23.17
CA ILE A 114 -14.01 -12.76 -21.98
C ILE A 114 -15.14 -13.72 -22.37
N LEU A 115 -14.99 -14.97 -21.95
CA LEU A 115 -15.97 -16.04 -22.06
C LEU A 115 -16.40 -16.47 -20.66
N ALA A 116 -17.69 -16.35 -20.38
CA ALA A 116 -18.33 -16.84 -19.16
C ALA A 116 -19.50 -17.77 -19.54
N VAL A 117 -19.82 -18.71 -18.64
CA VAL A 117 -20.86 -19.71 -18.89
C VAL A 117 -21.72 -19.85 -17.64
N ALA A 118 -23.02 -20.03 -17.84
CA ALA A 118 -23.93 -20.49 -16.81
C ALA A 118 -23.50 -21.89 -16.28
N PRO A 119 -23.94 -22.32 -15.09
CA PRO A 119 -24.72 -21.55 -14.12
C PRO A 119 -23.83 -20.63 -13.27
N CYS A 120 -24.24 -19.37 -13.12
CA CYS A 120 -23.58 -18.41 -12.22
C CYS A 120 -24.28 -18.28 -10.86
N ASN A 121 -25.11 -19.25 -10.51
CA ASN A 121 -25.97 -19.23 -9.33
C ASN A 121 -25.18 -19.17 -8.01
N PHE A 122 -23.89 -19.53 -8.04
CA PHE A 122 -22.99 -19.36 -6.91
C PHE A 122 -22.95 -17.91 -6.41
N LEU A 123 -23.18 -16.94 -7.31
CA LEU A 123 -23.26 -15.51 -7.00
C LEU A 123 -24.52 -15.14 -6.19
N GLY A 124 -25.51 -16.05 -6.08
CA GLY A 124 -26.70 -15.87 -5.25
C GLY A 124 -26.39 -15.79 -3.75
N ARG A 125 -27.25 -15.11 -2.99
CA ARG A 125 -26.95 -14.72 -1.60
C ARG A 125 -26.77 -15.89 -0.65
N SER A 126 -27.65 -16.89 -0.74
CA SER A 126 -27.56 -18.09 0.10
C SER A 126 -26.21 -18.79 -0.11
N MET A 127 -25.76 -18.90 -1.36
CA MET A 127 -24.49 -19.54 -1.70
C MET A 127 -23.28 -18.71 -1.31
N GLN A 128 -23.32 -17.38 -1.51
CA GLN A 128 -22.29 -16.48 -1.01
C GLN A 128 -22.19 -16.51 0.52
N THR A 129 -23.33 -16.59 1.23
CA THR A 129 -23.38 -16.70 2.69
C THR A 129 -22.79 -18.02 3.16
N LEU A 130 -23.23 -19.14 2.56
CA LEU A 130 -22.71 -20.47 2.85
C LEU A 130 -21.20 -20.54 2.64
N ALA A 131 -20.73 -20.06 1.48
CA ALA A 131 -19.31 -20.06 1.15
C ALA A 131 -18.48 -19.17 2.08
N ARG A 132 -18.99 -17.99 2.49
CA ARG A 132 -18.33 -17.12 3.47
C ARG A 132 -18.20 -17.79 4.84
N LEU A 133 -19.27 -18.42 5.33
CA LEU A 133 -19.28 -19.13 6.61
C LEU A 133 -18.29 -20.30 6.62
N VAL A 134 -18.17 -21.01 5.50
CA VAL A 134 -17.24 -22.13 5.34
C VAL A 134 -15.79 -21.67 5.18
N THR A 135 -15.53 -20.71 4.28
CA THR A 135 -14.16 -20.41 3.81
C THR A 135 -13.49 -19.22 4.51
N ARG A 136 -14.27 -18.27 5.05
CA ARG A 136 -13.73 -17.04 5.66
C ARG A 136 -13.93 -17.01 7.16
N GLU A 137 -15.11 -17.37 7.63
CA GLU A 137 -15.48 -17.26 9.05
C GLU A 137 -15.19 -18.53 9.87
N ASN A 138 -14.82 -19.63 9.20
CA ASN A 138 -14.53 -20.92 9.84
C ASN A 138 -15.66 -21.38 10.79
N ALA A 139 -16.92 -21.08 10.44
CA ALA A 139 -18.07 -21.22 11.34
C ALA A 139 -18.33 -22.68 11.76
N ILE A 140 -17.99 -23.62 10.89
CA ILE A 140 -18.11 -25.06 11.12
C ILE A 140 -16.76 -25.76 11.35
N GLY A 141 -15.67 -25.01 11.45
CA GLY A 141 -14.32 -25.57 11.47
C GLY A 141 -13.96 -26.28 10.16
N ILE A 142 -13.25 -27.41 10.23
CA ILE A 142 -12.81 -28.15 9.03
C ILE A 142 -14.00 -28.87 8.38
N PRO A 143 -14.41 -28.52 7.15
CA PRO A 143 -15.47 -29.25 6.46
C PRO A 143 -15.05 -30.69 6.21
N ARG A 144 -15.90 -31.65 6.60
CA ARG A 144 -15.63 -33.09 6.49
C ARG A 144 -16.39 -33.75 5.35
N VAL A 145 -17.69 -33.50 5.29
CA VAL A 145 -18.58 -34.14 4.32
C VAL A 145 -19.69 -33.18 3.89
N VAL A 146 -20.08 -33.30 2.63
CA VAL A 146 -21.16 -32.51 2.03
C VAL A 146 -22.18 -33.44 1.40
N TYR A 147 -23.46 -33.24 1.68
CA TYR A 147 -24.56 -33.88 0.95
C TYR A 147 -25.30 -32.82 0.14
N ALA A 148 -25.30 -32.99 -1.17
CA ALA A 148 -25.98 -32.14 -2.14
C ALA A 148 -27.04 -32.97 -2.89
N GLU A 149 -28.26 -32.45 -2.95
CA GLU A 149 -29.41 -33.11 -3.58
C GLU A 149 -29.97 -32.21 -4.68
N LEU A 150 -30.28 -32.80 -5.84
CA LEU A 150 -30.96 -32.14 -6.95
C LEU A 150 -31.98 -33.09 -7.57
N ASP A 151 -33.01 -33.42 -6.79
CA ASP A 151 -34.20 -34.12 -7.26
C ASP A 151 -35.28 -33.10 -7.62
N ASP A 152 -35.75 -33.12 -8.87
CA ASP A 152 -36.68 -32.11 -9.40
C ASP A 152 -38.15 -32.54 -9.42
N GLY A 153 -38.47 -33.62 -8.71
CA GLY A 153 -39.80 -34.22 -8.78
C GLY A 153 -39.93 -35.17 -9.97
N PRO A 154 -41.04 -35.93 -10.07
CA PRO A 154 -41.32 -36.80 -11.21
C PRO A 154 -41.80 -35.97 -12.42
N ILE A 155 -40.90 -35.23 -13.08
CA ILE A 155 -41.23 -34.26 -14.15
C ILE A 155 -42.09 -34.87 -15.25
N HIS A 156 -41.80 -36.12 -15.63
CA HIS A 156 -42.55 -36.89 -16.62
C HIS A 156 -44.04 -37.10 -16.27
N LYS A 157 -44.43 -36.99 -15.00
CA LYS A 157 -45.83 -37.07 -14.54
C LYS A 157 -46.49 -35.70 -14.33
N LEU A 158 -45.71 -34.63 -14.39
CA LEU A 158 -46.22 -33.27 -14.24
C LEU A 158 -46.81 -32.78 -15.57
N PRO A 159 -47.74 -31.81 -15.57
CA PRO A 159 -48.38 -31.28 -16.77
C PRO A 159 -47.44 -30.34 -17.55
N HIS A 160 -46.24 -30.82 -17.90
CA HIS A 160 -45.16 -30.03 -18.48
C HIS A 160 -45.48 -29.43 -19.85
N HIS A 161 -46.43 -30.03 -20.59
CA HIS A 161 -46.98 -29.48 -21.83
C HIS A 161 -47.75 -28.15 -21.63
N THR A 162 -48.17 -27.83 -20.40
CA THR A 162 -48.81 -26.55 -20.05
C THR A 162 -47.82 -25.48 -19.66
N TRP A 163 -46.54 -25.81 -19.51
CA TRP A 163 -45.52 -24.86 -19.05
C TRP A 163 -45.06 -23.98 -20.20
N SER A 164 -45.19 -22.67 -20.02
CA SER A 164 -44.73 -21.65 -20.96
C SER A 164 -43.93 -20.58 -20.25
N SER A 165 -42.96 -20.00 -20.94
CA SER A 165 -42.18 -18.85 -20.45
C SER A 165 -42.97 -17.54 -20.51
N GLY A 166 -42.44 -16.44 -19.96
CA GLY A 166 -43.06 -15.12 -20.01
C GLY A 166 -43.38 -14.63 -21.43
N ALA A 167 -42.52 -14.98 -22.40
CA ALA A 167 -42.72 -14.73 -23.82
C ALA A 167 -43.61 -15.78 -24.55
N GLY A 168 -44.20 -16.73 -23.82
CA GLY A 168 -45.11 -17.73 -24.37
C GLY A 168 -44.45 -18.94 -25.06
N CYS A 169 -43.13 -19.12 -24.93
CA CYS A 169 -42.45 -20.31 -25.46
C CYS A 169 -42.74 -21.53 -24.57
N SER A 170 -43.10 -22.68 -25.14
CA SER A 170 -43.29 -23.92 -24.38
C SER A 170 -41.98 -24.45 -23.79
N TRP A 171 -42.06 -25.15 -22.66
CA TRP A 171 -40.90 -25.85 -22.08
C TRP A 171 -40.40 -26.96 -23.04
N PRO A 172 -39.08 -27.05 -23.32
CA PRO A 172 -38.53 -27.94 -24.34
C PRO A 172 -38.43 -29.41 -23.86
N ALA A 173 -39.57 -30.02 -23.52
CA ALA A 173 -39.66 -31.34 -22.90
C ALA A 173 -38.91 -32.44 -23.66
N GLU A 174 -38.98 -32.45 -24.99
CA GLU A 174 -38.29 -33.46 -25.80
C GLU A 174 -36.76 -33.38 -25.62
N THR A 175 -36.20 -32.16 -25.68
CA THR A 175 -34.76 -31.96 -25.49
C THR A 175 -34.34 -32.33 -24.08
N GLU A 176 -35.09 -31.89 -23.07
CA GLU A 176 -34.83 -32.14 -21.65
C GLU A 176 -34.80 -33.65 -21.33
N PHE A 177 -35.77 -34.42 -21.83
CA PHE A 177 -35.82 -35.87 -21.61
C PHE A 177 -34.80 -36.67 -22.43
N ARG A 178 -34.43 -36.21 -23.64
CA ARG A 178 -33.36 -36.83 -24.44
C ARG A 178 -31.98 -36.61 -23.83
N VAL A 179 -31.73 -35.40 -23.33
CA VAL A 179 -30.43 -35.02 -22.75
C VAL A 179 -30.26 -35.62 -21.34
N GLY A 180 -31.33 -35.62 -20.53
CA GLY A 180 -31.34 -36.22 -19.20
C GLY A 180 -30.83 -35.31 -18.08
N CYS A 181 -31.00 -35.77 -16.84
CA CYS A 181 -30.82 -34.94 -15.64
C CYS A 181 -29.37 -34.50 -15.40
N ILE A 182 -28.37 -35.19 -15.97
CA ILE A 182 -26.96 -34.86 -15.75
C ILE A 182 -26.60 -33.55 -16.46
N TRP A 183 -26.77 -33.48 -17.77
CA TRP A 183 -26.42 -32.31 -18.56
C TRP A 183 -27.34 -31.11 -18.29
N GLU A 184 -28.62 -31.37 -18.04
CA GLU A 184 -29.58 -30.29 -17.84
C GLU A 184 -29.56 -29.72 -16.42
N HIS A 185 -29.36 -30.55 -15.38
CA HIS A 185 -29.53 -30.13 -13.99
C HIS A 185 -28.23 -30.20 -13.17
N ALA A 186 -27.41 -31.25 -13.31
CA ALA A 186 -26.28 -31.46 -12.39
C ALA A 186 -25.22 -30.34 -12.42
N ALA A 187 -25.18 -29.53 -13.49
CA ALA A 187 -24.29 -28.38 -13.62
C ALA A 187 -24.43 -27.39 -12.44
N TYR A 188 -25.62 -27.21 -11.88
CA TYR A 188 -25.86 -26.29 -10.77
C TYR A 188 -25.14 -26.74 -9.50
N GLU A 189 -25.40 -27.97 -9.03
CA GLU A 189 -24.78 -28.51 -7.81
C GLU A 189 -23.27 -28.71 -7.96
N VAL A 190 -22.82 -29.24 -9.10
CA VAL A 190 -21.39 -29.36 -9.38
C VAL A 190 -20.73 -27.97 -9.38
N GLY A 191 -21.40 -26.98 -9.96
CA GLY A 191 -20.99 -25.58 -9.93
C GLY A 191 -20.82 -25.06 -8.50
N PHE A 192 -21.80 -25.26 -7.61
CA PHE A 192 -21.72 -24.85 -6.21
C PHE A 192 -20.55 -25.53 -5.47
N LEU A 193 -20.47 -26.86 -5.56
CA LEU A 193 -19.44 -27.64 -4.86
C LEU A 193 -18.04 -27.24 -5.30
N THR A 194 -17.81 -27.13 -6.61
CA THR A 194 -16.50 -26.73 -7.16
C THR A 194 -16.15 -25.28 -6.82
N SER A 195 -17.14 -24.39 -6.76
CA SER A 195 -16.92 -22.98 -6.37
C SER A 195 -16.47 -22.84 -4.91
N ILE A 196 -17.01 -23.66 -4.00
CA ILE A 196 -16.69 -23.60 -2.56
C ILE A 196 -15.41 -24.37 -2.23
N PHE A 197 -15.26 -25.59 -2.79
CA PHE A 197 -14.23 -26.54 -2.36
C PHE A 197 -13.06 -26.68 -3.35
N GLY A 198 -13.10 -25.96 -4.47
CA GLY A 198 -12.10 -25.99 -5.53
C GLY A 198 -12.26 -27.14 -6.52
N PRO A 199 -11.22 -27.48 -7.29
CA PRO A 199 -11.27 -28.56 -8.28
C PRO A 199 -11.58 -29.93 -7.67
N ALA A 200 -12.54 -30.64 -8.25
CA ALA A 200 -12.70 -32.08 -8.03
C ALA A 200 -11.50 -32.82 -8.66
N THR A 201 -10.94 -33.80 -7.94
CA THR A 201 -9.79 -34.61 -8.39
C THR A 201 -10.18 -36.00 -8.84
N SER A 202 -11.28 -36.53 -8.29
CA SER A 202 -11.86 -37.79 -8.72
C SER A 202 -13.31 -37.90 -8.31
N LEU A 203 -14.02 -38.83 -8.95
CA LEU A 203 -15.36 -39.22 -8.57
C LEU A 203 -15.60 -40.71 -8.76
N THR A 204 -16.59 -41.24 -8.04
CA THR A 204 -17.20 -42.55 -8.30
C THR A 204 -18.69 -42.33 -8.51
N SER A 205 -19.23 -42.78 -9.63
CA SER A 205 -20.63 -42.53 -10.01
C SER A 205 -21.37 -43.75 -10.54
N PHE A 206 -22.70 -43.67 -10.41
CA PHE A 206 -23.67 -44.56 -11.04
C PHE A 206 -24.85 -43.72 -11.57
N SER A 207 -25.20 -43.93 -12.83
CA SER A 207 -26.32 -43.23 -13.48
C SER A 207 -27.17 -44.21 -14.29
N HIS A 208 -28.48 -43.96 -14.36
CA HIS A 208 -29.40 -44.85 -15.07
C HIS A 208 -30.66 -44.12 -15.57
N THR A 209 -31.30 -44.71 -16.57
CA THR A 209 -32.66 -44.36 -17.00
C THR A 209 -33.65 -45.29 -16.32
N LEU A 210 -34.26 -44.83 -15.22
CA LEU A 210 -35.23 -45.58 -14.42
C LEU A 210 -36.62 -45.60 -15.06
N VAL A 211 -36.97 -44.58 -15.86
CA VAL A 211 -38.27 -44.51 -16.55
C VAL A 211 -38.05 -44.40 -18.06
N PRO A 212 -37.89 -45.53 -18.78
CA PRO A 212 -37.67 -45.52 -20.23
C PRO A 212 -38.86 -44.99 -21.04
N GLU A 213 -40.07 -45.08 -20.48
CA GLU A 213 -41.33 -44.65 -21.11
C GLU A 213 -41.72 -43.21 -20.75
N LYS A 214 -40.79 -42.40 -20.22
CA LYS A 214 -41.08 -41.02 -19.78
C LYS A 214 -41.45 -40.06 -20.92
N MET A 215 -41.41 -40.52 -22.17
CA MET A 215 -41.77 -39.74 -23.35
C MET A 215 -42.39 -40.66 -24.41
N ASP A 216 -43.67 -40.46 -24.71
CA ASP A 216 -44.45 -41.30 -25.63
C ASP A 216 -43.89 -41.34 -27.07
N ALA A 217 -43.20 -40.28 -27.48
CA ALA A 217 -42.74 -40.08 -28.86
C ALA A 217 -41.28 -40.51 -29.12
N VAL A 218 -40.55 -40.99 -28.10
CA VAL A 218 -39.11 -41.26 -28.20
C VAL A 218 -38.78 -42.66 -27.71
N PRO A 219 -38.13 -43.50 -28.53
CA PRO A 219 -37.75 -44.85 -28.13
C PRO A 219 -36.80 -44.85 -26.92
N ALA A 220 -36.93 -45.88 -26.06
CA ALA A 220 -36.09 -46.11 -24.88
C ALA A 220 -34.55 -45.99 -25.05
N PRO A 221 -33.90 -46.28 -26.21
CA PRO A 221 -32.46 -46.03 -26.36
C PRO A 221 -32.09 -44.55 -26.54
N GLU A 222 -33.05 -43.66 -26.78
CA GLU A 222 -32.81 -42.24 -27.09
C GLU A 222 -33.15 -41.29 -25.92
N VAL A 223 -33.68 -41.81 -24.81
CA VAL A 223 -33.95 -41.05 -23.58
C VAL A 223 -32.75 -41.07 -22.64
N GLY A 224 -32.33 -39.88 -22.20
CA GLY A 224 -31.17 -39.71 -21.31
C GLY A 224 -31.44 -40.22 -19.89
N PRO A 225 -30.40 -40.28 -19.03
CA PRO A 225 -30.54 -40.71 -17.64
C PRO A 225 -31.48 -39.79 -16.85
N ASP A 226 -32.31 -40.35 -15.97
CA ASP A 226 -33.20 -39.59 -15.06
C ASP A 226 -32.84 -39.76 -13.58
N PHE A 227 -31.77 -40.51 -13.29
CA PHE A 227 -31.18 -40.66 -11.98
C PHE A 227 -29.66 -40.79 -12.07
N SER A 228 -28.97 -40.12 -11.14
CA SER A 228 -27.52 -40.19 -10.99
C SER A 228 -27.11 -39.99 -9.54
N VAL A 229 -26.14 -40.76 -9.06
CA VAL A 229 -25.51 -40.57 -7.74
C VAL A 229 -24.00 -40.64 -7.87
N ALA A 230 -23.29 -39.77 -7.18
CA ALA A 230 -21.84 -39.73 -7.19
C ALA A 230 -21.24 -39.31 -5.85
N VAL A 231 -20.02 -39.78 -5.60
CA VAL A 231 -19.14 -39.29 -4.54
C VAL A 231 -17.96 -38.60 -5.20
N LEU A 232 -17.77 -37.31 -4.92
CA LEU A 232 -16.71 -36.47 -5.44
C LEU A 232 -15.67 -36.20 -4.36
N LYS A 233 -14.39 -36.27 -4.73
CA LYS A 233 -13.28 -35.85 -3.89
C LYS A 233 -12.69 -34.55 -4.43
N PHE A 234 -12.49 -33.57 -3.56
CA PHE A 234 -11.94 -32.27 -3.92
C PHE A 234 -10.47 -32.14 -3.53
N ARG A 235 -9.75 -31.23 -4.21
CA ARG A 235 -8.36 -30.89 -3.88
C ARG A 235 -8.20 -30.39 -2.44
N SER A 236 -9.22 -29.70 -1.92
CA SER A 236 -9.30 -29.26 -0.52
C SER A 236 -9.35 -30.42 0.50
N GLY A 237 -9.55 -31.65 0.05
CA GLY A 237 -9.72 -32.83 0.91
C GLY A 237 -11.17 -33.12 1.30
N VAL A 238 -12.10 -32.22 0.97
CA VAL A 238 -13.55 -32.41 1.20
C VAL A 238 -14.08 -33.53 0.31
N VAL A 239 -15.05 -34.28 0.83
CA VAL A 239 -15.80 -35.30 0.10
C VAL A 239 -17.26 -34.90 0.03
N ALA A 240 -17.85 -34.92 -1.16
CA ALA A 240 -19.26 -34.61 -1.37
C ALA A 240 -20.00 -35.80 -1.96
N ARG A 241 -21.20 -36.07 -1.47
CA ARG A 241 -22.19 -36.90 -2.16
C ARG A 241 -23.13 -35.99 -2.94
N LEU A 242 -23.34 -36.31 -4.21
CA LEU A 242 -24.28 -35.65 -5.09
C LEU A 242 -25.32 -36.67 -5.57
N THR A 243 -26.60 -36.39 -5.34
CA THR A 243 -27.71 -37.12 -5.96
C THR A 243 -28.46 -36.19 -6.90
N ILE A 244 -28.73 -36.62 -8.12
CA ILE A 244 -29.54 -35.89 -9.09
C ILE A 244 -30.64 -36.81 -9.62
N GLY A 245 -31.86 -36.30 -9.75
CA GLY A 245 -32.95 -37.08 -10.32
C GLY A 245 -34.15 -36.26 -10.79
N THR A 246 -34.97 -36.88 -11.64
CA THR A 246 -36.22 -36.30 -12.19
C THR A 246 -37.41 -37.25 -12.03
N VAL A 247 -37.30 -38.17 -11.07
CA VAL A 247 -38.29 -39.22 -10.80
C VAL A 247 -38.71 -39.29 -9.34
N SER A 248 -37.89 -38.77 -8.41
CA SER A 248 -38.11 -38.82 -6.96
C SER A 248 -38.90 -37.61 -6.44
N ARG A 249 -39.14 -37.53 -5.13
CA ARG A 249 -39.67 -36.33 -4.46
C ARG A 249 -38.69 -35.18 -4.65
N ARG A 250 -39.23 -33.98 -4.93
CA ARG A 250 -38.41 -32.76 -5.07
C ARG A 250 -37.58 -32.49 -3.82
N ASN A 251 -36.26 -32.36 -3.98
CA ASN A 251 -35.29 -32.02 -2.95
C ASN A 251 -34.08 -31.31 -3.57
N ARG A 252 -33.80 -30.09 -3.12
CA ARG A 252 -32.71 -29.23 -3.61
C ARG A 252 -31.87 -28.69 -2.47
N SER A 253 -31.66 -29.52 -1.46
CA SER A 253 -30.98 -29.12 -0.23
C SER A 253 -29.48 -29.41 -0.29
N MET A 254 -28.71 -28.60 0.43
CA MET A 254 -27.28 -28.84 0.65
C MET A 254 -26.97 -28.81 2.15
N THR A 255 -26.23 -29.81 2.63
CA THR A 255 -25.76 -29.91 4.01
C THR A 255 -24.24 -30.03 4.03
N ILE A 256 -23.57 -29.17 4.79
CA ILE A 256 -22.11 -29.20 5.00
C ILE A 256 -21.84 -29.46 6.48
N THR A 257 -21.17 -30.57 6.77
CA THR A 257 -20.81 -30.97 8.13
C THR A 257 -19.32 -30.72 8.36
N GLY A 258 -19.01 -29.90 9.36
CA GLY A 258 -17.66 -29.71 9.87
C GLY A 258 -17.50 -30.24 11.29
N ASP A 259 -16.34 -30.04 11.88
CA ASP A 259 -16.03 -30.48 13.25
C ASP A 259 -16.61 -29.57 14.35
N LYS A 260 -16.93 -28.31 14.03
CA LYS A 260 -17.56 -27.35 14.98
C LYS A 260 -19.08 -27.19 14.79
N GLY A 261 -19.64 -27.66 13.67
CA GLY A 261 -21.07 -27.52 13.41
C GLY A 261 -21.49 -27.99 12.01
N ILE A 262 -22.77 -27.75 11.72
CA ILE A 262 -23.43 -28.14 10.47
C ILE A 262 -24.10 -26.90 9.87
N LEU A 263 -23.91 -26.69 8.57
CA LEU A 263 -24.67 -25.71 7.77
C LEU A 263 -25.64 -26.44 6.86
N HIS A 264 -26.87 -25.96 6.76
CA HIS A 264 -27.90 -26.52 5.90
C HIS A 264 -28.63 -25.43 5.11
N VAL A 265 -28.79 -25.63 3.81
CA VAL A 265 -29.60 -24.79 2.93
C VAL A 265 -30.72 -25.65 2.36
N PRO A 266 -32.01 -25.31 2.60
CA PRO A 266 -33.13 -26.19 2.23
C PRO A 266 -33.48 -26.18 0.72
N GLU A 267 -33.14 -25.11 0.00
CA GLU A 267 -33.45 -24.93 -1.42
C GLU A 267 -32.37 -24.03 -2.05
N VAL A 268 -31.35 -24.63 -2.67
CA VAL A 268 -30.18 -23.90 -3.20
C VAL A 268 -30.50 -23.05 -4.44
N TRP A 269 -31.66 -23.25 -5.09
CA TRP A 269 -32.10 -22.42 -6.21
C TRP A 269 -32.93 -21.20 -5.76
N ASP A 270 -33.28 -21.09 -4.48
CA ASP A 270 -33.80 -19.83 -3.96
C ASP A 270 -32.63 -19.00 -3.44
N PHE A 271 -32.32 -17.89 -4.14
CA PHE A 271 -31.21 -17.01 -3.75
C PHE A 271 -31.43 -16.37 -2.38
N ASP A 272 -32.66 -16.39 -1.86
CA ASP A 272 -33.02 -15.90 -0.54
C ASP A 272 -33.23 -17.04 0.48
N ALA A 273 -32.96 -18.30 0.14
CA ALA A 273 -33.09 -19.42 1.08
C ALA A 273 -32.23 -19.17 2.33
N PRO A 274 -32.78 -19.34 3.54
CA PRO A 274 -32.01 -19.12 4.76
C PRO A 274 -30.94 -20.20 4.90
N VAL A 275 -29.77 -19.80 5.41
CA VAL A 275 -28.72 -20.75 5.80
C VAL A 275 -28.95 -21.10 7.27
N GLN A 276 -29.13 -22.39 7.56
CA GLN A 276 -29.35 -22.88 8.91
C GLN A 276 -28.03 -23.36 9.50
N PHE A 277 -27.73 -22.98 10.75
CA PHE A 277 -26.55 -23.40 11.48
C PHE A 277 -26.93 -24.20 12.72
N THR A 278 -26.31 -25.37 12.88
CA THR A 278 -26.45 -26.23 14.06
C THR A 278 -25.07 -26.44 14.70
N ARG A 279 -24.95 -26.13 15.99
CA ARG A 279 -23.68 -26.27 16.74
C ARG A 279 -23.41 -27.73 17.12
N ALA A 280 -22.15 -28.16 17.07
CA ALA A 280 -21.75 -29.46 17.58
C ALA A 280 -21.86 -29.53 19.12
N ARG A 281 -22.30 -30.68 19.67
CA ARG A 281 -22.35 -30.89 21.13
C ARG A 281 -20.92 -30.94 21.71
N GLY A 282 -20.65 -30.11 22.72
CA GLY A 282 -19.39 -30.12 23.47
C GLY A 282 -18.39 -29.01 23.14
N SER A 283 -18.68 -28.11 22.20
CA SER A 283 -17.86 -26.90 21.98
C SER A 283 -18.28 -25.79 22.97
N GLU A 284 -17.44 -25.52 23.99
CA GLU A 284 -17.69 -24.42 24.95
C GLU A 284 -17.56 -23.02 24.32
N GLU A 285 -16.84 -22.89 23.20
CA GLU A 285 -16.71 -21.64 22.47
C GLU A 285 -17.93 -21.40 21.56
N SER A 286 -18.68 -20.33 21.82
CA SER A 286 -19.61 -19.79 20.84
C SER A 286 -18.82 -19.15 19.71
N PRO A 287 -19.20 -19.32 18.43
CA PRO A 287 -18.61 -18.49 17.40
C PRO A 287 -18.97 -17.03 17.71
N GLU A 288 -17.96 -16.23 18.05
CA GLU A 288 -18.07 -14.79 18.28
C GLU A 288 -18.38 -14.01 16.98
N SER A 289 -18.72 -14.70 15.88
CA SER A 289 -18.96 -14.07 14.59
C SER A 289 -20.16 -13.11 14.69
N PRO A 290 -19.95 -11.81 14.45
CA PRO A 290 -21.02 -10.82 14.40
C PRO A 290 -22.02 -11.05 13.27
N LEU A 291 -21.85 -12.09 12.44
CA LEU A 291 -22.77 -12.45 11.36
C LEU A 291 -23.79 -13.53 11.79
N LEU A 292 -23.48 -14.28 12.86
CA LEU A 292 -24.38 -15.25 13.47
C LEU A 292 -25.30 -14.66 14.54
N LEU A 293 -25.08 -13.40 14.95
CA LEU A 293 -25.78 -12.74 16.05
C LEU A 293 -26.95 -11.80 15.61
N PRO A 294 -26.87 -11.05 14.49
CA PRO A 294 -27.92 -10.08 14.12
C PRO A 294 -29.05 -10.67 13.26
N ALA A 295 -28.80 -11.75 12.52
CA ALA A 295 -29.72 -12.33 11.54
C ALA A 295 -30.44 -13.59 12.06
N VAL A 296 -30.61 -13.71 13.38
CA VAL A 296 -31.15 -14.92 14.03
C VAL A 296 -32.67 -14.82 14.14
N THR A 297 -33.38 -15.63 13.35
CA THR A 297 -34.77 -15.95 13.65
C THR A 297 -34.88 -17.38 14.17
N THR A 298 -35.24 -17.55 15.44
CA THR A 298 -35.60 -18.86 15.99
C THR A 298 -37.06 -19.15 15.68
N LYS A 299 -37.37 -19.67 14.47
CA LYS A 299 -38.71 -20.18 14.18
C LYS A 299 -38.80 -21.66 14.54
N THR A 300 -39.57 -21.97 15.58
CA THR A 300 -40.18 -23.29 15.76
C THR A 300 -41.27 -23.42 14.69
N THR A 301 -41.07 -24.28 13.70
CA THR A 301 -42.10 -24.56 12.68
C THR A 301 -43.28 -25.28 13.32
N ASN A 302 -44.41 -24.58 13.51
CA ASN A 302 -45.72 -25.20 13.64
C ASN A 302 -46.31 -25.38 12.23
N GLY A 303 -46.85 -26.57 11.97
CA GLY A 303 -46.97 -27.18 10.64
C GLY A 303 -47.96 -26.57 9.65
N THR A 304 -47.78 -26.95 8.38
CA THR A 304 -48.82 -27.56 7.52
C THR A 304 -48.18 -28.59 6.58
N HIS A 305 -48.86 -29.73 6.40
CA HIS A 305 -48.41 -31.04 5.92
C HIS A 305 -47.86 -31.13 4.47
N THR A 306 -46.84 -31.97 4.25
CA THR A 306 -46.89 -33.13 3.30
C THR A 306 -45.93 -34.24 3.75
N ASN A 307 -46.46 -35.47 3.78
CA ASN A 307 -46.01 -36.66 4.52
C ASN A 307 -44.56 -37.14 4.30
N GLY A 308 -43.99 -37.75 5.36
CA GLY A 308 -42.98 -38.82 5.25
C GLY A 308 -41.73 -38.66 6.10
N VAL A 309 -41.71 -39.36 7.25
CA VAL A 309 -40.58 -39.67 8.17
C VAL A 309 -40.21 -38.58 9.18
N SER A 310 -40.62 -38.83 10.43
CA SER A 310 -40.27 -38.11 11.65
C SER A 310 -38.80 -38.31 12.04
N ALA A 311 -38.05 -37.22 12.20
CA ALA A 311 -36.76 -37.18 12.90
C ALA A 311 -36.94 -36.61 14.33
N PRO A 312 -36.08 -36.97 15.29
CA PRO A 312 -36.30 -36.65 16.70
C PRO A 312 -36.16 -35.15 16.96
N SER A 313 -37.16 -34.60 17.65
CA SER A 313 -37.12 -33.28 18.26
C SER A 313 -36.04 -33.20 19.35
N SER A 314 -34.97 -32.41 19.15
CA SER A 314 -34.28 -31.62 20.19
C SER A 314 -32.94 -30.97 19.75
N GLU A 315 -32.78 -30.56 18.49
CA GLU A 315 -31.67 -29.66 18.12
C GLU A 315 -32.23 -28.28 17.74
N ARG A 316 -31.97 -27.27 18.58
CA ARG A 316 -32.32 -25.89 18.29
C ARG A 316 -31.31 -25.34 17.26
N GLY A 317 -31.65 -25.45 15.98
CA GLY A 317 -30.91 -24.77 14.91
C GLY A 317 -31.15 -23.27 14.90
N ILE A 318 -30.16 -22.51 14.45
CA ILE A 318 -30.23 -21.05 14.25
C ILE A 318 -30.46 -20.80 12.77
N GLN A 319 -31.57 -20.12 12.41
CA GLN A 319 -31.77 -19.64 11.05
C GLN A 319 -30.99 -18.35 10.87
N ILE A 320 -30.13 -18.28 9.85
CA ILE A 320 -29.38 -17.09 9.46
C ILE A 320 -30.10 -16.49 8.25
N ASP A 321 -30.71 -15.32 8.44
CA ASP A 321 -31.37 -14.59 7.36
C ASP A 321 -30.32 -14.06 6.36
N THR A 322 -30.58 -14.29 5.07
CA THR A 322 -29.79 -13.73 3.98
C THR A 322 -30.11 -12.23 3.84
N PRO A 323 -29.12 -11.33 3.72
CA PRO A 323 -29.37 -9.89 3.64
C PRO A 323 -30.26 -9.52 2.45
N ALA A 324 -31.23 -8.65 2.69
CA ALA A 324 -32.42 -8.53 1.85
C ALA A 324 -32.51 -7.21 1.10
N GLU A 325 -31.80 -7.07 -0.01
CA GLU A 325 -31.84 -5.86 -0.83
C GLU A 325 -31.79 -6.19 -2.34
N THR A 326 -32.88 -6.81 -2.82
CA THR A 326 -33.23 -6.88 -4.26
C THR A 326 -34.59 -6.22 -4.45
N PRO A 327 -34.93 -5.84 -5.70
CA PRO A 327 -36.24 -5.30 -6.08
C PRO A 327 -37.39 -6.25 -5.69
N PRO A 328 -38.64 -5.76 -5.69
CA PRO A 328 -39.81 -6.54 -5.29
C PRO A 328 -39.90 -7.86 -6.06
N VAL A 329 -40.39 -8.86 -5.31
CA VAL A 329 -40.75 -10.21 -5.76
C VAL A 329 -41.31 -10.19 -7.18
N TYR A 330 -40.72 -10.99 -8.07
CA TYR A 330 -41.29 -11.25 -9.38
C TYR A 330 -42.67 -11.88 -9.21
N ALA A 331 -43.71 -11.25 -9.77
CA ALA A 331 -45.09 -11.74 -9.74
C ALA A 331 -45.35 -12.88 -10.75
N GLY A 332 -44.29 -13.54 -11.24
CA GLY A 332 -44.40 -14.76 -12.04
C GLY A 332 -44.41 -15.97 -11.12
N GLY A 333 -45.55 -16.65 -10.99
CA GLY A 333 -45.78 -17.74 -10.04
C GLY A 333 -44.95 -19.00 -10.27
N GLY A 334 -43.66 -18.96 -9.96
CA GLY A 334 -42.75 -20.11 -9.92
C GLY A 334 -42.01 -20.21 -8.58
N ALA A 335 -41.73 -21.44 -8.14
CA ALA A 335 -41.19 -21.76 -6.81
C ALA A 335 -39.67 -21.50 -6.61
N CYS A 336 -38.96 -20.83 -7.52
CA CYS A 336 -37.53 -20.52 -7.39
C CYS A 336 -37.21 -19.08 -7.80
N LYS A 337 -36.49 -18.35 -6.95
CA LYS A 337 -36.10 -16.93 -7.13
C LYS A 337 -34.64 -16.81 -7.57
N MET A 338 -34.29 -17.36 -8.72
CA MET A 338 -32.94 -17.20 -9.28
C MET A 338 -32.87 -15.91 -10.10
N ASP A 339 -31.84 -15.11 -9.88
CA ASP A 339 -31.51 -13.99 -10.77
C ASP A 339 -30.59 -14.48 -11.89
N MET A 340 -31.17 -14.85 -13.04
CA MET A 340 -30.41 -15.43 -14.16
C MET A 340 -29.46 -14.41 -14.82
N ALA A 341 -29.85 -13.13 -14.87
CA ALA A 341 -29.00 -12.06 -15.40
C ALA A 341 -27.81 -11.68 -14.49
N LEU A 342 -27.72 -12.21 -13.25
CA LEU A 342 -26.62 -11.90 -12.32
C LEU A 342 -25.24 -12.29 -12.85
N GLY A 343 -25.13 -13.44 -13.52
CA GLY A 343 -23.87 -13.84 -14.16
C GLY A 343 -23.43 -12.88 -15.27
N LEU A 344 -24.39 -12.31 -16.00
CA LEU A 344 -24.12 -11.35 -17.07
C LEU A 344 -23.69 -9.99 -16.50
N ALA A 345 -24.26 -9.55 -15.39
CA ALA A 345 -23.83 -8.35 -14.68
C ALA A 345 -22.43 -8.50 -14.08
N GLU A 346 -22.10 -9.67 -13.53
CA GLU A 346 -20.75 -9.97 -13.04
C GLU A 346 -19.72 -9.91 -14.17
N LEU A 347 -20.04 -10.47 -15.34
CA LEU A 347 -19.24 -10.36 -16.54
C LEU A 347 -19.05 -8.89 -16.97
N ALA A 348 -20.11 -8.09 -16.93
CA ALA A 348 -20.04 -6.66 -17.25
C ALA A 348 -19.07 -5.91 -16.32
N ALA A 349 -19.14 -6.21 -15.01
CA ALA A 349 -18.25 -5.64 -14.02
C ALA A 349 -16.80 -6.08 -14.24
N ALA A 350 -16.57 -7.36 -14.57
CA ALA A 350 -15.25 -7.90 -14.87
C ALA A 350 -14.60 -7.20 -16.08
N ILE A 351 -15.36 -7.02 -17.16
CA ILE A 351 -14.92 -6.29 -18.37
C ILE A 351 -14.53 -4.86 -18.02
N LYS A 352 -15.39 -4.15 -17.28
CA LYS A 352 -15.14 -2.76 -16.88
C LYS A 352 -13.88 -2.59 -16.03
N GLN A 353 -13.59 -3.57 -15.18
CA GLN A 353 -12.46 -3.56 -14.24
C GLN A 353 -11.18 -4.19 -14.81
N GLY A 354 -11.20 -4.72 -16.04
CA GLY A 354 -10.03 -5.39 -16.62
C GLY A 354 -9.60 -6.66 -15.87
N ARG A 355 -10.53 -7.28 -15.13
CA ARG A 355 -10.27 -8.50 -14.34
C ARG A 355 -10.89 -9.74 -14.97
N ARG A 356 -10.48 -10.91 -14.46
CA ARG A 356 -11.13 -12.17 -14.79
C ARG A 356 -12.56 -12.22 -14.21
N PRO A 357 -13.55 -12.77 -14.94
CA PRO A 357 -14.86 -13.06 -14.34
C PRO A 357 -14.72 -14.11 -13.24
N ARG A 358 -15.58 -14.05 -12.22
CA ARG A 358 -15.59 -15.03 -11.12
C ARG A 358 -15.94 -16.43 -11.64
N MET A 359 -16.93 -16.49 -12.53
CA MET A 359 -17.42 -17.72 -13.17
C MET A 359 -16.90 -17.79 -14.61
N GLY A 360 -15.61 -18.08 -14.76
CA GLY A 360 -14.91 -18.13 -16.04
C GLY A 360 -15.03 -19.45 -16.80
N ALA A 361 -14.56 -19.44 -18.05
CA ALA A 361 -14.63 -20.61 -18.94
C ALA A 361 -13.82 -21.84 -18.47
N ASP A 362 -12.76 -21.66 -17.67
CA ASP A 362 -11.99 -22.77 -17.08
C ASP A 362 -12.79 -23.50 -16.00
N HIS A 363 -13.47 -22.76 -15.12
CA HIS A 363 -14.39 -23.34 -14.15
C HIS A 363 -15.53 -24.07 -14.87
N ALA A 364 -16.11 -23.45 -15.91
CA ALA A 364 -17.14 -24.09 -16.72
C ALA A 364 -16.64 -25.37 -17.42
N PHE A 365 -15.38 -25.39 -17.88
CA PHE A 365 -14.76 -26.58 -18.44
C PHE A 365 -14.53 -27.67 -17.39
N HIS A 366 -14.20 -27.28 -16.15
CA HIS A 366 -14.09 -28.22 -15.03
C HIS A 366 -15.44 -28.85 -14.67
N VAL A 367 -16.50 -28.04 -14.59
CA VAL A 367 -17.86 -28.51 -14.41
C VAL A 367 -18.23 -29.47 -15.54
N TYR A 368 -17.93 -29.12 -16.80
CA TYR A 368 -18.15 -29.99 -17.95
C TYR A 368 -17.46 -31.36 -17.82
N GLU A 369 -16.18 -31.42 -17.42
CA GLU A 369 -15.46 -32.70 -17.28
C GLU A 369 -16.11 -33.60 -16.21
N VAL A 370 -16.57 -33.00 -15.11
CA VAL A 370 -17.32 -33.72 -14.06
C VAL A 370 -18.65 -34.24 -14.63
N LEU A 371 -19.41 -33.42 -15.35
CA LEU A 371 -20.68 -33.86 -15.98
C LEU A 371 -20.47 -34.98 -16.99
N GLN A 372 -19.41 -34.89 -17.80
CA GLN A 372 -19.04 -35.95 -18.73
C GLN A 372 -18.74 -37.26 -17.98
N ALA A 373 -17.97 -37.21 -16.90
CA ALA A 373 -17.65 -38.39 -16.10
C ALA A 373 -18.89 -38.99 -15.41
N LEU A 374 -19.86 -38.17 -15.00
CA LEU A 374 -21.17 -38.65 -14.54
C LEU A 374 -21.92 -39.36 -15.68
N ASN A 375 -22.00 -38.73 -16.85
CA ASN A 375 -22.71 -39.27 -18.01
C ASN A 375 -22.10 -40.58 -18.54
N ASP A 376 -20.77 -40.69 -18.56
CA ASP A 376 -20.05 -41.91 -18.95
C ASP A 376 -20.37 -43.10 -18.03
N SER A 377 -20.81 -42.83 -16.81
CA SER A 377 -21.17 -43.86 -15.83
C SER A 377 -22.46 -44.60 -16.16
N VAL A 378 -23.27 -44.08 -17.10
CA VAL A 378 -24.42 -44.80 -17.67
C VAL A 378 -23.97 -46.09 -18.35
N ALA A 379 -22.86 -46.04 -19.09
CA ALA A 379 -22.29 -47.19 -19.78
C ALA A 379 -21.25 -47.94 -18.94
N ALA A 380 -20.49 -47.22 -18.12
CA ALA A 380 -19.37 -47.79 -17.36
C ALA A 380 -19.26 -47.16 -15.95
N PRO A 381 -20.11 -47.58 -14.99
CA PRO A 381 -20.10 -47.04 -13.64
C PRO A 381 -18.79 -47.35 -12.92
N GLY A 382 -18.39 -46.47 -11.98
CA GLY A 382 -17.18 -46.65 -11.18
C GLY A 382 -16.32 -45.40 -11.08
N TYR A 383 -15.04 -45.61 -10.77
CA TYR A 383 -14.06 -44.55 -10.52
C TYR A 383 -13.61 -43.84 -11.80
N ARG A 384 -13.48 -42.51 -11.71
CA ARG A 384 -12.93 -41.64 -12.75
C ARG A 384 -12.05 -40.57 -12.11
N GLU A 385 -10.91 -40.29 -12.74
CA GLU A 385 -10.08 -39.13 -12.42
C GLU A 385 -10.57 -37.90 -13.19
N ILE A 386 -10.49 -36.74 -12.55
CA ILE A 386 -10.79 -35.44 -13.14
C ILE A 386 -9.49 -34.66 -13.27
N LYS A 387 -9.16 -34.19 -14.47
CA LYS A 387 -7.83 -33.65 -14.80
C LYS A 387 -7.80 -32.14 -14.94
N SER A 388 -8.93 -31.50 -15.22
CA SER A 388 -9.02 -30.05 -15.32
C SER A 388 -8.73 -29.38 -13.98
N GLU A 389 -8.26 -28.15 -14.08
CA GLU A 389 -8.00 -27.27 -12.95
C GLU A 389 -8.51 -25.87 -13.27
N PHE A 390 -8.82 -25.11 -12.23
CA PHE A 390 -9.18 -23.70 -12.31
C PHE A 390 -8.69 -22.98 -11.05
N ALA A 391 -8.53 -21.66 -11.15
CA ALA A 391 -8.13 -20.84 -10.01
C ALA A 391 -9.28 -20.74 -8.99
N PRO A 392 -9.00 -20.61 -7.68
CA PRO A 392 -10.03 -20.42 -6.66
C PRO A 392 -11.00 -19.29 -7.02
N ILE A 393 -12.31 -19.52 -6.87
CA ILE A 393 -13.33 -18.53 -7.17
C ILE A 393 -13.42 -17.54 -6.02
N GLU A 394 -13.25 -16.26 -6.32
CA GLU A 394 -13.37 -15.19 -5.33
C GLU A 394 -14.83 -14.95 -4.98
N LEU A 395 -15.12 -14.85 -3.68
CA LEU A 395 -16.42 -14.39 -3.19
C LEU A 395 -16.70 -12.96 -3.66
N MET A 396 -17.98 -12.63 -3.73
CA MET A 396 -18.40 -11.25 -3.98
C MET A 396 -17.97 -10.37 -2.80
N PRO A 397 -17.49 -9.14 -3.07
CA PRO A 397 -17.06 -8.24 -2.01
C PRO A 397 -18.27 -7.88 -1.16
N ALA A 398 -18.19 -8.15 0.14
CA ALA A 398 -19.20 -7.74 1.12
C ALA A 398 -18.56 -6.89 2.23
N ALA A 399 -19.30 -5.88 2.66
CA ALA A 399 -19.08 -5.11 3.88
C ALA A 399 -20.20 -5.42 4.88
N LYS A 400 -20.17 -4.83 6.08
CA LYS A 400 -21.33 -4.77 6.97
C LYS A 400 -21.84 -3.33 6.98
N THR A 401 -23.15 -3.12 7.09
CA THR A 401 -23.74 -1.81 7.41
C THR A 401 -24.49 -1.91 8.73
N VAL A 402 -24.68 -0.76 9.37
CA VAL A 402 -25.40 -0.58 10.63
C VAL A 402 -26.66 0.21 10.34
N THR A 403 -27.83 -0.34 10.64
CA THR A 403 -29.06 0.45 10.69
C THR A 403 -29.22 0.97 12.11
N ALA A 404 -28.94 2.25 12.32
CA ALA A 404 -29.19 2.92 13.60
C ALA A 404 -30.69 3.21 13.76
N PHE A 405 -31.25 2.84 14.91
CA PHE A 405 -32.68 3.01 15.16
C PHE A 405 -33.04 4.44 15.58
N ALA A 406 -34.25 4.84 15.21
CA ALA A 406 -34.85 6.10 15.60
C ALA A 406 -34.90 6.26 17.14
N GLY A 407 -34.94 7.49 17.60
CA GLY A 407 -35.33 7.81 18.98
C GLY A 407 -34.74 9.12 19.49
N SER A 408 -35.09 9.46 20.72
CA SER A 408 -34.94 10.82 21.24
C SER A 408 -33.78 10.97 22.23
N GLY A 409 -33.00 12.05 22.08
CA GLY A 409 -32.02 12.52 23.07
C GLY A 409 -31.10 11.43 23.63
N ASN A 410 -31.22 11.20 24.94
CA ASN A 410 -30.37 10.30 25.75
C ASN A 410 -30.84 8.83 25.78
N GLU A 411 -31.85 8.45 24.99
CA GLU A 411 -32.23 7.04 24.88
C GLU A 411 -31.04 6.17 24.47
N PRO A 412 -30.90 4.94 25.01
CA PRO A 412 -29.83 4.03 24.62
C PRO A 412 -29.76 3.85 23.10
N LEU A 413 -28.54 3.91 22.55
CA LEU A 413 -28.33 3.65 21.14
C LEU A 413 -28.61 2.18 20.85
N ARG A 414 -29.44 1.94 19.85
CA ARG A 414 -29.78 0.61 19.33
C ARG A 414 -29.51 0.56 17.84
N CYS A 415 -28.97 -0.55 17.38
CA CYS A 415 -28.74 -0.76 15.97
C CYS A 415 -28.88 -2.21 15.53
N GLU A 416 -28.95 -2.39 14.22
CA GLU A 416 -28.92 -3.70 13.58
C GLU A 416 -27.73 -3.77 12.62
N LEU A 417 -26.88 -4.80 12.77
CA LEU A 417 -25.77 -5.09 11.86
C LEU A 417 -26.25 -5.97 10.72
N ARG A 418 -26.02 -5.56 9.47
CA ARG A 418 -26.39 -6.33 8.28
C ARG A 418 -25.18 -6.55 7.38
N PRO A 419 -24.92 -7.78 6.91
CA PRO A 419 -23.99 -7.99 5.81
C PRO A 419 -24.54 -7.33 4.54
N THR A 420 -23.69 -6.63 3.81
CA THR A 420 -24.07 -5.79 2.67
C THR A 420 -23.15 -6.11 1.49
N ALA A 421 -23.74 -6.53 0.38
CA ALA A 421 -23.00 -6.80 -0.84
C ALA A 421 -22.53 -5.47 -1.44
N LEU A 422 -21.23 -5.32 -1.71
CA LEU A 422 -20.67 -4.06 -2.20
C LEU A 422 -20.90 -3.88 -3.70
N ASP A 423 -21.14 -4.91 -4.48
CA ASP A 423 -21.50 -4.77 -5.89
C ASP A 423 -22.87 -4.10 -6.06
N ARG A 424 -23.80 -4.32 -5.11
CA ARG A 424 -25.12 -3.68 -5.04
C ARG A 424 -25.48 -3.29 -3.61
N PRO A 425 -24.83 -2.26 -3.07
CA PRO A 425 -25.13 -1.87 -1.72
C PRO A 425 -26.48 -1.13 -1.66
N PRO A 426 -27.13 -1.08 -0.49
CA PRO A 426 -28.26 -0.21 -0.26
C PRO A 426 -27.84 1.24 -0.44
N LEU A 427 -28.81 2.14 -0.34
CA LEU A 427 -28.49 3.49 0.10
C LEU A 427 -27.94 3.42 1.54
N TYR A 428 -26.67 3.75 1.69
CA TYR A 428 -26.02 3.94 2.98
C TYR A 428 -25.09 5.14 2.94
N GLU A 429 -24.91 5.77 4.10
CA GLU A 429 -23.93 6.83 4.29
C GLU A 429 -22.70 6.26 5.01
N ALA A 430 -21.50 6.73 4.69
CA ALA A 430 -20.28 6.32 5.38
C ALA A 430 -19.86 7.39 6.39
N LEU A 431 -19.51 6.99 7.62
CA LEU A 431 -19.08 7.91 8.65
C LEU A 431 -17.55 7.98 8.73
N SER A 432 -17.02 9.19 8.62
CA SER A 432 -15.64 9.54 8.92
C SER A 432 -15.60 10.46 10.13
N TYR A 433 -14.69 10.24 11.07
CA TYR A 433 -14.70 10.98 12.34
C TYR A 433 -13.32 11.05 12.99
N VAL A 434 -13.11 12.06 13.85
CA VAL A 434 -11.92 12.16 14.70
C VAL A 434 -12.00 11.10 15.82
N TRP A 435 -10.98 10.24 15.91
CA TRP A 435 -10.94 9.18 16.92
C TRP A 435 -10.94 9.76 18.34
N GLY A 436 -11.81 9.20 19.19
CA GLY A 436 -11.84 9.48 20.62
C GLY A 436 -10.81 8.66 21.39
N SER A 437 -10.60 9.01 22.66
CA SER A 437 -9.78 8.20 23.57
C SER A 437 -10.39 6.81 23.75
N SER A 438 -9.54 5.76 23.77
CA SER A 438 -9.97 4.40 24.12
C SER A 438 -10.11 4.18 25.63
N ALA A 439 -9.82 5.20 26.45
CA ALA A 439 -9.91 5.12 27.91
C ALA A 439 -11.35 5.31 28.44
N ASP A 440 -12.26 5.80 27.61
CA ASP A 440 -13.66 6.05 27.96
C ASP A 440 -14.55 5.57 26.81
N LEU A 441 -15.23 4.44 27.02
CA LEU A 441 -16.04 3.74 26.02
C LEU A 441 -17.50 3.76 26.48
N GLY A 442 -18.40 3.97 25.53
CA GLY A 442 -19.84 3.77 25.74
C GLY A 442 -20.35 2.55 25.00
N ASP A 443 -21.57 2.12 25.30
CA ASP A 443 -22.16 0.91 24.70
C ASP A 443 -23.24 1.23 23.67
N ILE A 444 -23.29 0.45 22.59
CA ILE A 444 -24.44 0.36 21.68
C ILE A 444 -25.02 -1.05 21.73
N GLU A 445 -26.34 -1.13 21.79
CA GLU A 445 -27.09 -2.39 21.82
C GLU A 445 -27.38 -2.86 20.38
N VAL A 446 -26.90 -4.05 20.02
CA VAL A 446 -27.18 -4.69 18.73
C VAL A 446 -28.42 -5.59 18.89
N VAL A 447 -29.46 -5.29 18.12
CA VAL A 447 -30.76 -5.97 18.19
C VAL A 447 -31.01 -6.76 16.91
N SER A 448 -31.50 -7.99 17.02
CA SER A 448 -32.02 -8.76 15.88
C SER A 448 -33.51 -8.47 15.69
N GLN A 449 -33.90 -7.83 14.59
CA GLN A 449 -35.33 -7.67 14.29
C GLN A 449 -35.91 -8.96 13.73
N ARG A 450 -36.96 -9.48 14.37
CA ARG A 450 -37.83 -10.49 13.76
C ARG A 450 -38.60 -9.84 12.61
N ARG A 451 -38.39 -10.28 11.38
CA ARG A 451 -39.28 -9.92 10.26
C ARG A 451 -40.67 -10.54 10.48
N GLY A 452 -41.64 -9.70 10.85
CA GLY A 452 -43.07 -10.00 10.67
C GLY A 452 -44.00 -9.48 11.76
N ARG A 453 -44.91 -8.57 11.36
CA ARG A 453 -46.08 -8.01 12.04
C ARG A 453 -45.81 -6.97 13.14
N GLN A 454 -46.12 -5.71 12.80
CA GLN A 454 -46.65 -4.75 13.77
C GLN A 454 -47.84 -5.41 14.49
N GLN A 455 -47.93 -5.18 15.81
CA GLN A 455 -48.92 -5.70 16.75
C GLN A 455 -48.77 -7.18 17.09
N ASP A 456 -47.95 -7.44 18.11
CA ASP A 456 -48.37 -8.16 19.33
C ASP A 456 -47.16 -8.19 20.29
N GLU A 457 -46.93 -7.07 20.98
CA GLU A 457 -46.06 -7.03 22.17
C GLU A 457 -46.86 -7.56 23.35
N HIS A 458 -46.70 -8.85 23.66
CA HIS A 458 -46.62 -9.35 25.04
C HIS A 458 -46.11 -10.80 25.01
N ASP A 459 -45.10 -11.08 25.85
CA ASP A 459 -44.68 -12.41 26.32
C ASP A 459 -43.86 -13.33 25.40
N ALA A 460 -42.73 -12.83 24.86
CA ALA A 460 -41.62 -13.71 24.48
C ALA A 460 -40.33 -13.33 25.23
N PRO A 461 -39.58 -14.30 25.81
CA PRO A 461 -38.35 -14.01 26.55
C PRO A 461 -37.33 -13.35 25.62
N SER A 462 -36.88 -12.16 26.04
CA SER A 462 -35.89 -11.32 25.38
C SER A 462 -34.66 -12.13 24.95
N SER A 463 -34.43 -12.24 23.64
CA SER A 463 -33.16 -12.72 23.12
C SER A 463 -32.02 -11.85 23.68
N PRO A 464 -30.85 -12.43 24.01
CA PRO A 464 -29.74 -11.67 24.57
C PRO A 464 -29.28 -10.62 23.56
N SER A 465 -29.42 -9.34 23.93
CA SER A 465 -28.90 -8.21 23.17
C SER A 465 -27.37 -8.15 23.32
N LEU A 466 -26.63 -8.19 22.22
CA LEU A 466 -25.18 -8.00 22.25
C LEU A 466 -24.87 -6.52 22.48
N ARG A 467 -23.94 -6.20 23.39
CA ARG A 467 -23.44 -4.84 23.56
C ARG A 467 -22.07 -4.72 22.94
N LEU A 468 -21.89 -3.72 22.08
CA LEU A 468 -20.59 -3.38 21.49
C LEU A 468 -20.09 -2.08 22.10
N ALA A 469 -18.81 -2.08 22.50
CA ALA A 469 -18.14 -0.89 23.01
C ALA A 469 -17.74 0.04 21.85
N ILE A 470 -18.15 1.30 21.92
CA ILE A 470 -17.85 2.37 20.96
C ILE A 470 -17.16 3.55 21.64
N THR A 471 -16.35 4.28 20.87
CA THR A 471 -15.70 5.50 21.38
C THR A 471 -16.72 6.61 21.61
N GLN A 472 -16.43 7.52 22.55
CA GLN A 472 -17.26 8.70 22.80
C GLN A 472 -17.50 9.56 21.54
N SER A 473 -16.54 9.62 20.61
CA SER A 473 -16.72 10.32 19.33
C SER A 473 -17.83 9.69 18.48
N VAL A 474 -17.86 8.35 18.38
CA VAL A 474 -18.90 7.61 17.63
C VAL A 474 -20.24 7.72 18.34
N MET A 475 -20.25 7.61 19.67
CA MET A 475 -21.47 7.78 20.46
C MET A 475 -22.10 9.16 20.26
N ALA A 476 -21.30 10.23 20.37
CA ALA A 476 -21.77 11.60 20.20
C ALA A 476 -22.38 11.84 18.82
N ILE A 477 -21.70 11.44 17.74
CA ILE A 477 -22.21 11.66 16.39
C ILE A 477 -23.41 10.77 16.08
N LEU A 478 -23.48 9.55 16.63
CA LEU A 478 -24.67 8.71 16.48
C LEU A 478 -25.88 9.36 17.16
N HIS A 479 -25.75 9.97 18.34
CA HIS A 479 -26.84 10.72 18.96
C HIS A 479 -27.24 11.96 18.14
N LEU A 480 -26.29 12.66 17.52
CA LEU A 480 -26.56 13.83 16.68
C LEU A 480 -27.23 13.49 15.34
N LEU A 481 -26.80 12.40 14.70
CA LEU A 481 -27.35 11.95 13.42
C LEU A 481 -28.61 11.08 13.58
N ARG A 482 -28.95 10.69 14.81
CA ARG A 482 -30.16 9.90 15.10
C ARG A 482 -31.40 10.71 14.72
N LEU A 483 -32.21 10.15 13.83
CA LEU A 483 -33.50 10.74 13.49
C LEU A 483 -34.53 10.35 14.56
N GLN A 484 -35.49 11.23 14.84
CA GLN A 484 -36.48 10.99 15.89
C GLN A 484 -37.50 9.90 15.49
N ALA A 485 -37.84 9.82 14.20
CA ALA A 485 -38.88 8.92 13.69
C ALA A 485 -38.38 7.86 12.70
N ASP A 486 -37.22 8.08 12.07
CA ASP A 486 -36.71 7.25 10.97
C ASP A 486 -35.41 6.52 11.35
N THR A 487 -35.14 5.39 10.70
CA THR A 487 -33.86 4.69 10.82
C THR A 487 -32.85 5.22 9.81
N ARG A 488 -31.57 5.04 10.10
CA ARG A 488 -30.46 5.50 9.24
C ARG A 488 -29.48 4.37 8.98
N THR A 489 -29.20 4.07 7.71
CA THR A 489 -28.23 3.04 7.33
C THR A 489 -26.86 3.66 7.15
N LEU A 490 -25.91 3.25 7.99
CA LEU A 490 -24.57 3.81 8.10
C LEU A 490 -23.51 2.73 7.92
N TRP A 491 -22.36 3.11 7.36
CA TRP A 491 -21.13 2.34 7.51
C TRP A 491 -20.20 3.05 8.50
N ILE A 492 -19.81 2.34 9.55
CA ILE A 492 -18.95 2.85 10.62
C ILE A 492 -17.89 1.78 10.90
N ASP A 493 -16.62 2.07 10.65
CA ASP A 493 -15.50 1.13 10.80
C ASP A 493 -15.46 0.41 12.17
N GLN A 494 -15.70 1.12 13.28
CA GLN A 494 -15.71 0.56 14.63
C GLN A 494 -16.82 -0.49 14.85
N LEU A 495 -17.92 -0.43 14.10
CA LEU A 495 -19.07 -1.34 14.23
C LEU A 495 -19.13 -2.39 13.11
N CYS A 496 -18.81 -1.97 11.89
CA CYS A 496 -18.93 -2.77 10.69
C CYS A 496 -17.74 -3.70 10.46
N ILE A 497 -16.63 -3.48 11.17
CA ILE A 497 -15.45 -4.34 11.13
C ILE A 497 -15.29 -4.98 12.51
N ASN A 498 -15.21 -6.30 12.55
CA ASN A 498 -14.85 -6.99 13.78
C ASN A 498 -13.41 -6.66 14.18
N GLN A 499 -13.25 -5.79 15.19
CA GLN A 499 -11.95 -5.31 15.61
C GLN A 499 -11.08 -6.37 16.31
N SER A 500 -11.69 -7.46 16.79
CA SER A 500 -10.98 -8.58 17.43
C SER A 500 -10.49 -9.65 16.44
N ASP A 501 -10.96 -9.62 15.18
CA ASP A 501 -10.55 -10.56 14.13
C ASP A 501 -9.58 -9.87 13.15
N PRO A 502 -8.26 -10.18 13.22
CA PRO A 502 -7.26 -9.59 12.33
C PRO A 502 -7.48 -9.95 10.85
N GLY A 503 -8.06 -11.12 10.57
CA GLY A 503 -8.35 -11.59 9.21
C GLY A 503 -9.50 -10.82 8.58
N GLU A 504 -10.62 -10.68 9.31
CA GLU A 504 -11.73 -9.83 8.87
C GLU A 504 -11.26 -8.38 8.70
N LYS A 505 -10.52 -7.85 9.68
CA LYS A 505 -10.00 -6.48 9.64
C LYS A 505 -9.15 -6.23 8.40
N THR A 506 -8.21 -7.11 8.10
CA THR A 506 -7.37 -7.03 6.89
C THR A 506 -8.21 -7.01 5.62
N ALA A 507 -9.19 -7.92 5.52
CA ALA A 507 -10.06 -8.01 4.35
C ALA A 507 -11.02 -6.83 4.19
N GLN A 508 -11.49 -6.22 5.29
CA GLN A 508 -12.36 -5.04 5.24
C GLN A 508 -11.57 -3.76 4.95
N VAL A 509 -10.34 -3.63 5.46
CA VAL A 509 -9.47 -2.47 5.19
C VAL A 509 -9.13 -2.36 3.70
N GLN A 510 -8.84 -3.48 3.03
CA GLN A 510 -8.63 -3.52 1.57
C GLN A 510 -9.85 -3.03 0.77
N LYS A 511 -11.06 -3.12 1.35
CA LYS A 511 -12.31 -2.70 0.71
C LYS A 511 -12.70 -1.26 1.02
N MET A 512 -11.93 -0.51 1.82
CA MET A 512 -12.33 0.85 2.22
C MET A 512 -12.61 1.74 1.00
N CYS A 513 -11.79 1.68 -0.05
CA CYS A 513 -12.04 2.42 -1.28
C CYS A 513 -13.40 2.08 -1.91
N ASP A 514 -13.72 0.79 -2.02
CA ASP A 514 -15.02 0.33 -2.53
C ASP A 514 -16.18 0.78 -1.63
N ILE A 515 -15.99 0.71 -0.31
CA ILE A 515 -17.01 1.12 0.67
C ILE A 515 -17.27 2.63 0.57
N TYR A 516 -16.23 3.46 0.48
CA TYR A 516 -16.41 4.91 0.40
C TYR A 516 -16.84 5.38 -1.00
N SER A 517 -16.43 4.71 -2.08
CA SER A 517 -16.88 5.05 -3.45
C SER A 517 -18.36 4.79 -3.70
N LYS A 518 -18.92 3.80 -2.99
CA LYS A 518 -20.30 3.33 -3.18
C LYS A 518 -21.29 3.85 -2.15
N CYS A 519 -20.82 4.55 -1.11
CA CYS A 519 -21.71 5.27 -0.22
C CYS A 519 -22.43 6.40 -0.98
N ASP A 520 -23.66 6.69 -0.57
CA ASP A 520 -24.42 7.81 -1.12
C ASP A 520 -23.77 9.15 -0.72
N GLN A 521 -23.36 9.24 0.54
CA GLN A 521 -22.67 10.38 1.10
C GLN A 521 -21.72 9.95 2.21
N CYS A 522 -20.54 10.57 2.26
CA CYS A 522 -19.66 10.49 3.41
C CYS A 522 -19.91 11.66 4.38
N LEU A 523 -20.08 11.35 5.66
CA LEU A 523 -20.33 12.32 6.73
C LEU A 523 -19.06 12.44 7.55
N VAL A 524 -18.47 13.63 7.59
CA VAL A 524 -17.23 13.91 8.30
C VAL A 524 -17.54 14.65 9.60
N TYR A 525 -17.30 14.02 10.73
CA TYR A 525 -17.49 14.61 12.05
C TYR A 525 -16.18 15.09 12.67
N MET A 526 -16.12 16.39 12.98
CA MET A 526 -14.89 17.08 13.40
C MET A 526 -14.64 17.06 14.94
N GLY A 527 -15.56 16.48 15.74
CA GLY A 527 -15.42 16.32 17.20
C GLY A 527 -15.84 17.54 18.04
N ALA A 528 -16.13 17.35 19.34
CA ALA A 528 -16.75 18.34 20.25
C ALA A 528 -15.87 19.58 20.60
N PHE A 529 -16.43 20.81 20.55
CA PHE A 529 -15.83 22.03 21.08
C PHE A 529 -16.21 22.21 22.55
N LEU A 530 -15.27 22.61 23.39
CA LEU A 530 -15.63 23.25 24.65
C LEU A 530 -16.13 24.65 24.30
N GLN A 531 -17.45 24.85 24.41
CA GLN A 531 -18.21 26.12 24.47
C GLN A 531 -17.78 27.24 23.50
N ASP A 532 -18.57 27.51 22.46
CA ASP A 532 -19.43 28.72 22.31
C ASP A 532 -19.95 28.88 20.86
N LYS A 533 -21.26 29.21 20.73
CA LYS A 533 -22.05 29.79 19.61
C LYS A 533 -21.90 29.28 18.14
N ARG A 534 -23.06 29.32 17.45
CA ARG A 534 -23.32 28.97 16.02
C ARG A 534 -22.21 29.43 15.04
N VAL A 535 -21.84 28.55 14.12
CA VAL A 535 -20.71 28.74 13.19
C VAL A 535 -21.19 29.18 11.79
N ASP A 536 -20.73 30.32 11.25
CA ASP A 536 -21.07 30.81 9.90
C ASP A 536 -20.07 30.32 8.82
N ALA A 537 -20.27 29.09 8.35
CA ALA A 537 -19.36 28.47 7.38
C ALA A 537 -19.50 29.01 5.94
N GLU A 538 -20.70 29.44 5.53
CA GLU A 538 -20.91 30.07 4.21
C GLU A 538 -20.20 31.42 4.11
N GLY A 539 -20.28 32.23 5.18
CA GLY A 539 -19.52 33.46 5.29
C GLY A 539 -18.01 33.23 5.24
N ALA A 540 -17.51 32.15 5.86
CA ALA A 540 -16.10 31.78 5.86
C ALA A 540 -15.57 31.48 4.45
N VAL A 541 -16.32 30.67 3.68
CA VAL A 541 -16.00 30.35 2.28
C VAL A 541 -16.06 31.59 1.39
N ALA A 542 -17.05 32.46 1.62
CA ALA A 542 -17.20 33.70 0.88
C ALA A 542 -16.00 34.65 1.10
N VAL A 543 -15.49 34.74 2.34
CA VAL A 543 -14.27 35.49 2.67
C VAL A 543 -13.04 34.88 1.98
N ILE A 544 -12.86 33.55 1.99
CA ILE A 544 -11.74 32.89 1.28
C ILE A 544 -11.80 33.18 -0.23
N LYS A 545 -12.97 33.01 -0.87
CA LYS A 545 -13.15 33.29 -2.30
C LYS A 545 -12.90 34.75 -2.64
N TYR A 546 -13.33 35.66 -1.76
CA TYR A 546 -13.05 37.09 -1.89
C TYR A 546 -11.55 37.39 -1.78
N MET A 547 -10.84 36.81 -0.80
CA MET A 547 -9.40 37.00 -0.61
C MET A 547 -8.54 36.33 -1.71
N ALA A 548 -8.91 35.12 -2.15
CA ALA A 548 -8.22 34.39 -3.21
C ALA A 548 -8.29 35.11 -4.57
N ALA A 549 -9.32 35.93 -4.78
CA ALA A 549 -9.45 36.77 -5.96
C ALA A 549 -8.48 37.98 -5.98
N PHE A 550 -7.75 38.27 -4.89
CA PHE A 550 -6.75 39.36 -4.81
C PHE A 550 -5.30 38.89 -5.05
N HIS A 551 -5.11 37.75 -5.71
CA HIS A 551 -3.76 37.27 -6.07
C HIS A 551 -3.08 38.21 -7.10
N PRO A 552 -1.75 38.47 -7.03
CA PRO A 552 -1.12 39.65 -7.66
C PRO A 552 -0.89 39.61 -9.18
N GLN A 553 -1.66 38.84 -9.97
CA GLN A 553 -1.32 38.58 -11.39
C GLN A 553 -2.32 39.09 -12.43
N GLU A 554 -3.50 39.60 -12.09
CA GLU A 554 -4.37 40.23 -13.10
C GLU A 554 -5.03 41.50 -12.57
N GLY A 555 -5.06 42.53 -13.44
CA GLY A 555 -5.43 43.89 -13.10
C GLY A 555 -6.86 44.04 -12.57
N SER A 556 -6.96 44.88 -11.52
CA SER A 556 -8.11 45.71 -11.14
C SER A 556 -9.49 45.28 -11.69
N SER A 557 -10.20 44.43 -10.94
CA SER A 557 -11.67 44.47 -10.92
C SER A 557 -12.16 44.59 -9.49
N THR A 558 -12.87 45.68 -9.19
CA THR A 558 -13.53 45.92 -7.91
C THR A 558 -14.71 44.97 -7.77
N ARG A 559 -14.50 43.81 -7.12
CA ARG A 559 -15.58 42.90 -6.75
C ARG A 559 -16.22 43.34 -5.42
N ALA A 560 -17.55 43.22 -5.34
CA ALA A 560 -18.30 43.52 -4.12
C ALA A 560 -17.91 42.56 -2.99
N ALA A 561 -17.72 43.11 -1.78
CA ALA A 561 -17.44 42.31 -0.59
C ALA A 561 -18.66 41.41 -0.27
N PRO A 562 -18.42 40.16 0.15
CA PRO A 562 -19.50 39.24 0.51
C PRO A 562 -20.31 39.76 1.70
N GLU A 563 -21.58 39.36 1.77
CA GLU A 563 -22.56 39.85 2.74
C GLU A 563 -22.14 39.60 4.20
N CYS A 564 -21.36 38.55 4.46
CA CYS A 564 -20.76 38.29 5.78
C CYS A 564 -19.78 39.39 6.23
N MET A 565 -19.24 40.21 5.32
CA MET A 565 -18.38 41.36 5.63
C MET A 565 -19.19 42.65 5.84
N SER A 566 -20.52 42.61 5.73
CA SER A 566 -21.40 43.79 5.91
C SER A 566 -21.57 44.20 7.38
N SER A 567 -21.36 43.27 8.32
CA SER A 567 -21.48 43.51 9.76
C SER A 567 -20.33 42.86 10.53
N ARG A 568 -19.99 43.45 11.68
CA ARG A 568 -18.90 42.94 12.55
C ARG A 568 -19.23 41.56 13.13
N GLU A 569 -20.50 41.31 13.45
CA GLU A 569 -20.96 40.04 14.02
C GLU A 569 -20.91 38.90 13.00
N SER A 570 -21.40 39.12 11.77
CA SER A 570 -21.33 38.14 10.69
C SER A 570 -19.88 37.84 10.29
N PHE A 571 -19.03 38.86 10.21
CA PHE A 571 -17.62 38.68 9.87
C PHE A 571 -16.86 37.90 10.95
N GLN A 572 -17.17 38.17 12.23
CA GLN A 572 -16.56 37.47 13.35
C GLN A 572 -16.98 36.00 13.41
N ALA A 573 -18.25 35.68 13.11
CA ALA A 573 -18.73 34.30 12.99
C ALA A 573 -18.06 33.55 11.82
N ALA A 574 -17.90 34.22 10.66
CA ALA A 574 -17.19 33.68 9.51
C ALA A 574 -15.69 33.42 9.79
N MET A 575 -15.02 34.34 10.49
CA MET A 575 -13.62 34.19 10.88
C MET A 575 -13.41 33.13 11.98
N GLN A 576 -14.37 32.97 12.90
CA GLN A 576 -14.37 31.86 13.86
C GLN A 576 -14.54 30.51 13.16
N ALA A 577 -15.43 30.40 12.18
CA ALA A 577 -15.58 29.19 11.36
C ALA A 577 -14.27 28.84 10.62
N LEU A 578 -13.63 29.83 10.00
CA LEU A 578 -12.30 29.71 9.36
C LEU A 578 -11.20 29.27 10.35
N GLY A 579 -11.15 29.89 11.52
CA GLY A 579 -10.22 29.54 12.60
C GLY A 579 -10.42 28.10 13.09
N THR A 580 -11.67 27.67 13.20
CA THR A 580 -12.06 26.32 13.61
C THR A 580 -11.68 25.26 12.59
N ILE A 581 -11.94 25.51 11.30
CA ILE A 581 -11.58 24.61 10.20
C ILE A 581 -10.05 24.60 9.96
N SER A 582 -9.30 25.63 10.36
CA SER A 582 -7.83 25.65 10.21
C SER A 582 -7.08 25.06 11.41
N THR A 583 -7.52 25.28 12.65
CA THR A 583 -6.73 24.96 13.85
C THR A 583 -6.92 23.56 14.43
N ARG A 584 -8.14 23.01 14.49
CA ARG A 584 -8.41 21.67 15.06
C ARG A 584 -8.71 20.58 14.02
N ALA A 585 -9.20 20.97 12.86
CA ALA A 585 -9.28 20.10 11.71
C ALA A 585 -7.91 19.51 11.30
N GLY A 586 -6.81 20.10 11.78
CA GLY A 586 -5.48 19.51 11.76
C GLY A 586 -5.45 18.05 12.22
N GLN A 587 -6.27 17.61 13.20
CA GLN A 587 -6.28 16.19 13.60
C GLN A 587 -6.92 15.26 12.57
N TRP A 588 -7.89 15.73 11.78
CA TRP A 588 -8.52 14.93 10.73
C TRP A 588 -7.73 14.99 9.41
N TRP A 589 -7.28 16.19 8.99
CA TRP A 589 -6.50 16.39 7.77
C TRP A 589 -5.16 15.64 7.78
N HIS A 590 -4.53 15.51 8.96
CA HIS A 590 -3.25 14.83 9.10
C HIS A 590 -3.41 13.31 9.31
N ARG A 591 -4.59 12.71 9.15
CA ARG A 591 -4.72 11.25 9.19
C ARG A 591 -4.56 10.66 7.80
N ALA A 592 -3.84 9.55 7.70
CA ALA A 592 -3.61 8.93 6.38
C ALA A 592 -4.89 8.34 5.78
N TRP A 593 -5.66 7.59 6.58
CA TRP A 593 -6.89 6.92 6.14
C TRP A 593 -7.99 7.88 5.65
N THR A 594 -8.06 9.11 6.17
CA THR A 594 -9.04 10.11 5.73
C THR A 594 -8.85 10.56 4.28
N LEU A 595 -7.72 10.21 3.65
CA LEU A 595 -7.48 10.46 2.23
C LEU A 595 -8.52 9.73 1.36
N GLN A 596 -8.75 8.44 1.60
CA GLN A 596 -9.76 7.67 0.87
C GLN A 596 -11.17 8.16 1.19
N GLU A 597 -11.42 8.52 2.45
CA GLU A 597 -12.71 9.02 2.95
C GLU A 597 -13.08 10.39 2.36
N LEU A 598 -12.08 11.19 1.97
CA LEU A 598 -12.27 12.48 1.30
C LEU A 598 -12.40 12.35 -0.21
N ILE A 599 -11.46 11.66 -0.85
CA ILE A 599 -11.29 11.70 -2.30
C ILE A 599 -12.34 10.84 -2.99
N VAL A 600 -12.56 9.64 -2.47
CA VAL A 600 -13.26 8.56 -3.17
C VAL A 600 -14.79 8.74 -3.20
N PRO A 601 -15.46 9.22 -2.13
CA PRO A 601 -16.89 9.47 -2.18
C PRO A 601 -17.28 10.54 -3.20
N LYS A 602 -18.45 10.33 -3.83
CA LYS A 602 -19.09 11.29 -4.73
C LYS A 602 -19.51 12.57 -3.99
N SER A 603 -20.00 12.42 -2.76
CA SER A 603 -20.44 13.51 -1.89
C SER A 603 -19.80 13.36 -0.51
N VAL A 604 -19.31 14.48 0.05
CA VAL A 604 -18.77 14.55 1.41
C VAL A 604 -19.37 15.77 2.10
N LYS A 605 -19.93 15.60 3.29
CA LYS A 605 -20.52 16.66 4.11
C LYS A 605 -19.83 16.74 5.47
N PHE A 606 -19.45 17.94 5.87
CA PHE A 606 -18.70 18.19 7.10
C PHE A 606 -19.62 18.71 8.21
N PHE A 607 -19.45 18.22 9.42
CA PHE A 607 -20.23 18.58 10.60
C PHE A 607 -19.34 19.05 11.74
N SER A 608 -19.80 20.08 12.46
CA SER A 608 -19.21 20.54 13.70
C SER A 608 -19.44 19.53 14.84
N ALA A 609 -18.73 19.74 15.94
CA ALA A 609 -19.00 19.22 17.27
C ALA A 609 -20.47 19.14 17.68
N GLU A 610 -21.22 20.19 17.39
CA GLU A 610 -22.61 20.38 17.79
C GLU A 610 -23.59 19.78 16.77
N GLY A 611 -23.08 19.19 15.69
CA GLY A 611 -23.88 18.64 14.59
C GLY A 611 -24.32 19.68 13.55
N GLU A 612 -23.77 20.91 13.59
CA GLU A 612 -24.04 21.93 12.58
C GLU A 612 -23.27 21.62 11.27
N ALA A 613 -23.92 21.81 10.13
CA ALA A 613 -23.28 21.58 8.83
C ALA A 613 -22.27 22.69 8.50
N LEU A 614 -21.00 22.32 8.32
CA LEU A 614 -19.91 23.23 7.98
C LEU A 614 -19.74 23.42 6.45
N GLY A 615 -20.41 22.60 5.64
CA GLY A 615 -20.32 22.62 4.19
C GLY A 615 -20.07 21.25 3.59
N ASN A 616 -19.78 21.21 2.29
CA ASN A 616 -19.51 19.99 1.54
C ASN A 616 -18.21 20.09 0.74
N LYS A 617 -17.83 18.97 0.10
CA LYS A 617 -16.63 18.84 -0.73
C LYS A 617 -16.49 19.96 -1.77
N THR A 618 -17.59 20.39 -2.37
CA THR A 618 -17.63 21.43 -3.41
C THR A 618 -17.53 22.84 -2.82
N THR A 619 -18.25 23.12 -1.72
CA THR A 619 -18.19 24.45 -1.09
C THR A 619 -16.84 24.71 -0.44
N LEU A 620 -16.13 23.67 0.00
CA LEU A 620 -14.84 23.76 0.70
C LEU A 620 -13.63 23.40 -0.17
N GLU A 621 -13.77 23.21 -1.49
CA GLU A 621 -12.72 22.64 -2.36
C GLU A 621 -11.37 23.38 -2.30
N ILE A 622 -11.38 24.72 -2.21
CA ILE A 622 -10.16 25.55 -2.11
C ILE A 622 -9.46 25.31 -0.78
N LEU A 623 -10.22 25.35 0.31
CA LEU A 623 -9.69 25.14 1.66
C LEU A 623 -9.18 23.71 1.85
N LEU A 624 -9.87 22.73 1.29
CA LEU A 624 -9.45 21.33 1.27
C LEU A 624 -8.15 21.17 0.50
N HIS A 625 -8.01 21.81 -0.66
CA HIS A 625 -6.77 21.80 -1.43
C HIS A 625 -5.60 22.39 -0.63
N GLU A 626 -5.77 23.57 -0.03
CA GLU A 626 -4.73 24.22 0.77
C GLU A 626 -4.33 23.40 2.01
N CYS A 627 -5.30 22.78 2.67
CA CYS A 627 -5.07 22.02 3.90
C CYS A 627 -4.50 20.61 3.65
N THR A 628 -4.86 19.96 2.54
CA THR A 628 -4.52 18.55 2.28
C THR A 628 -3.49 18.34 1.18
N GLY A 629 -3.25 19.34 0.32
CA GLY A 629 -2.41 19.22 -0.88
C GLY A 629 -3.05 18.43 -2.03
N VAL A 630 -4.30 17.97 -1.88
CA VAL A 630 -5.02 17.23 -2.91
C VAL A 630 -5.52 18.19 -4.00
N PRO A 631 -5.27 17.95 -5.30
CA PRO A 631 -5.76 18.80 -6.38
C PRO A 631 -7.28 18.94 -6.38
N VAL A 632 -7.79 20.13 -6.71
CA VAL A 632 -9.24 20.39 -6.82
C VAL A 632 -9.92 19.45 -7.82
N ASP A 633 -9.23 19.09 -8.92
CA ASP A 633 -9.75 18.13 -9.89
C ASP A 633 -9.98 16.73 -9.30
N ALA A 634 -9.10 16.28 -8.40
CA ALA A 634 -9.28 15.01 -7.70
C ALA A 634 -10.48 15.10 -6.73
N LEU A 635 -10.65 16.24 -6.05
CA LEU A 635 -11.82 16.48 -5.20
C LEU A 635 -13.14 16.50 -5.99
N ARG A 636 -13.12 16.98 -7.24
CA ARG A 636 -14.28 17.00 -8.14
C ARG A 636 -14.58 15.64 -8.79
N GLY A 637 -13.78 14.60 -8.52
CA GLY A 637 -14.02 13.24 -8.98
C GLY A 637 -13.39 12.90 -10.33
N LYS A 638 -12.35 13.62 -10.76
CA LYS A 638 -11.54 13.20 -11.91
C LYS A 638 -10.97 11.79 -11.65
N PRO A 639 -10.97 10.87 -12.63
CA PRO A 639 -10.45 9.52 -12.45
C PRO A 639 -9.04 9.53 -11.85
N LEU A 640 -8.82 8.74 -10.79
CA LEU A 640 -7.53 8.71 -10.08
C LEU A 640 -6.36 8.23 -10.96
N ALA A 641 -6.66 7.44 -11.99
CA ALA A 641 -5.69 6.97 -12.97
C ALA A 641 -5.10 8.10 -13.85
N ASP A 642 -5.80 9.24 -13.97
CA ASP A 642 -5.33 10.39 -14.74
C ASP A 642 -4.22 11.18 -14.01
N PHE A 643 -4.01 10.89 -12.72
CA PHE A 643 -2.96 11.50 -11.90
C PHE A 643 -1.74 10.58 -11.85
N SER A 644 -0.55 11.18 -11.97
CA SER A 644 0.70 10.42 -11.96
C SER A 644 0.90 9.68 -10.63
N ILE A 645 1.71 8.62 -10.64
CA ILE A 645 2.00 7.86 -9.41
C ILE A 645 2.62 8.77 -8.34
N ASN A 646 3.56 9.63 -8.75
CA ASN A 646 4.23 10.55 -7.83
C ASN A 646 3.28 11.60 -7.25
N GLU A 647 2.34 12.09 -8.07
CA GLU A 647 1.33 13.03 -7.62
C GLU A 647 0.41 12.39 -6.58
N ARG A 648 -0.11 11.19 -6.84
CA ARG A 648 -0.93 10.46 -5.86
C ARG A 648 -0.17 10.15 -4.57
N LEU A 649 1.09 9.74 -4.65
CA LEU A 649 1.95 9.55 -3.47
C LEU A 649 2.17 10.85 -2.69
N SER A 650 2.22 12.01 -3.36
CA SER A 650 2.42 13.30 -2.70
C SER A 650 1.25 13.69 -1.78
N TRP A 651 0.05 13.15 -2.01
CA TRP A 651 -1.14 13.42 -1.19
C TRP A 651 -1.04 12.87 0.25
N LEU A 652 -0.05 12.00 0.51
CA LEU A 652 0.33 11.58 1.86
C LEU A 652 0.94 12.73 2.67
N GLY A 653 1.60 13.70 2.03
CA GLY A 653 2.05 14.97 2.61
C GLY A 653 2.46 14.91 4.09
N LYS A 654 1.74 15.66 4.95
CA LYS A 654 1.96 15.75 6.40
C LYS A 654 1.15 14.73 7.21
N ARG A 655 0.58 13.71 6.56
CA ARG A 655 -0.31 12.74 7.22
C ARG A 655 0.49 11.82 8.15
N LYS A 656 -0.21 11.31 9.15
CA LYS A 656 0.28 10.50 10.27
C LYS A 656 -0.63 9.29 10.44
N THR A 657 -0.05 8.22 10.96
CA THR A 657 -0.74 6.98 11.26
C THR A 657 -0.38 6.50 12.66
N LYS A 658 -1.22 5.63 13.23
CA LYS A 658 -0.94 4.97 14.50
C LYS A 658 0.11 3.86 14.33
N ARG A 659 0.06 3.16 13.20
CA ARG A 659 1.04 2.16 12.79
C ARG A 659 1.80 2.67 11.56
N PRO A 660 3.14 2.57 11.54
CA PRO A 660 3.93 3.14 10.45
C PRO A 660 3.60 2.53 9.08
N GLU A 661 3.22 1.25 9.03
CA GLU A 661 2.82 0.55 7.79
C GLU A 661 1.53 1.09 7.15
N ASP A 662 0.63 1.66 7.96
CA ASP A 662 -0.66 2.18 7.47
C ASP A 662 -0.48 3.36 6.49
N LEU A 663 0.68 4.01 6.46
CA LEU A 663 0.99 5.05 5.48
C LEU A 663 1.00 4.48 4.06
N ALA A 664 1.50 3.25 3.88
CA ALA A 664 1.43 2.55 2.60
C ALA A 664 0.02 1.98 2.36
N TYR A 665 -0.56 1.34 3.39
CA TYR A 665 -1.84 0.62 3.24
C TYR A 665 -3.01 1.55 2.90
N CYS A 666 -2.99 2.79 3.40
CA CYS A 666 -4.02 3.78 3.05
C CYS A 666 -3.98 4.21 1.58
N MET A 667 -2.95 3.85 0.82
CA MET A 667 -2.83 4.15 -0.60
C MET A 667 -3.35 3.03 -1.50
N PHE A 668 -3.65 1.84 -0.97
CA PHE A 668 -4.10 0.69 -1.78
C PHE A 668 -5.32 1.03 -2.64
N GLY A 669 -6.31 1.68 -2.03
CA GLY A 669 -7.51 2.15 -2.72
C GLY A 669 -7.25 3.24 -3.77
N ILE A 670 -6.27 4.11 -3.53
CA ILE A 670 -5.92 5.21 -4.42
C ILE A 670 -5.15 4.71 -5.66
N PHE A 671 -4.42 3.60 -5.52
CA PHE A 671 -3.69 2.94 -6.59
C PHE A 671 -4.39 1.73 -7.19
N ASP A 672 -5.54 1.33 -6.66
CA ASP A 672 -6.26 0.11 -7.05
C ASP A 672 -5.38 -1.16 -6.92
N VAL A 673 -4.68 -1.27 -5.78
CA VAL A 673 -3.76 -2.39 -5.47
C VAL A 673 -4.37 -3.29 -4.41
N HIS A 674 -4.24 -4.61 -4.62
CA HIS A 674 -4.68 -5.62 -3.66
C HIS A 674 -3.49 -6.42 -3.12
N MET A 675 -3.11 -6.16 -1.87
CA MET A 675 -1.98 -6.84 -1.24
C MET A 675 -2.21 -7.05 0.28
N PRO A 676 -1.71 -8.15 0.88
CA PRO A 676 -1.97 -8.48 2.28
C PRO A 676 -1.42 -7.41 3.24
N LEU A 677 -2.15 -7.11 4.33
CA LEU A 677 -1.64 -6.26 5.40
C LEU A 677 -0.78 -7.10 6.36
N ILE A 678 0.51 -6.79 6.44
CA ILE A 678 1.49 -7.48 7.30
C ILE A 678 1.96 -6.50 8.38
N TYR A 679 1.15 -6.34 9.41
CA TYR A 679 1.54 -5.54 10.57
C TYR A 679 2.79 -6.13 11.24
N SER A 680 3.76 -5.26 11.57
CA SER A 680 5.13 -5.57 12.02
C SER A 680 6.18 -5.74 10.92
N GLU A 681 5.84 -5.58 9.63
CA GLU A 681 6.85 -5.56 8.56
C GLU A 681 7.66 -4.25 8.53
N GLY A 682 7.12 -3.19 9.11
CA GLY A 682 7.70 -1.84 9.08
C GLY A 682 7.37 -1.06 7.80
N GLU A 683 7.32 0.27 7.92
CA GLU A 683 6.90 1.18 6.85
C GLU A 683 7.67 1.00 5.54
N GLU A 684 8.99 0.81 5.61
CA GLU A 684 9.82 0.65 4.41
C GLU A 684 9.43 -0.59 3.59
N LYS A 685 9.14 -1.73 4.23
CA LYS A 685 8.74 -2.95 3.53
C LYS A 685 7.33 -2.84 2.97
N ALA A 686 6.41 -2.23 3.72
CA ALA A 686 5.05 -1.98 3.24
C ALA A 686 5.05 -1.08 1.99
N PHE A 687 5.85 0.00 1.98
CA PHE A 687 6.00 0.86 0.80
C PHE A 687 6.73 0.18 -0.35
N LEU A 688 7.73 -0.67 -0.08
CA LEU A 688 8.41 -1.45 -1.11
C LEU A 688 7.42 -2.39 -1.82
N GLY A 689 6.59 -3.09 -1.04
CA GLY A 689 5.52 -3.94 -1.59
C GLY A 689 4.56 -3.13 -2.46
N LEU A 690 4.08 -1.98 -1.97
CA LEU A 690 3.19 -1.09 -2.74
C LEU A 690 3.84 -0.62 -4.05
N ARG A 691 5.11 -0.18 -4.01
CA ARG A 691 5.85 0.31 -5.19
C ARG A 691 6.02 -0.75 -6.26
N ARG A 692 6.20 -2.00 -5.85
CA ARG A 692 6.25 -3.14 -6.77
C ARG A 692 4.92 -3.34 -7.50
N GLU A 693 3.81 -3.31 -6.78
CA GLU A 693 2.48 -3.54 -7.37
C GLU A 693 2.04 -2.38 -8.29
N ILE A 694 2.38 -1.14 -7.97
CA ILE A 694 2.04 0.03 -8.82
C ILE A 694 2.97 0.20 -10.02
N GLY A 695 3.87 -0.76 -10.28
CA GLY A 695 4.79 -0.71 -11.42
C GLY A 695 5.85 0.39 -11.31
N GLN A 696 6.14 0.89 -10.10
CA GLN A 696 7.29 1.79 -9.87
C GLN A 696 8.62 1.03 -9.87
N ASP A 697 8.62 -0.27 -9.59
CA ASP A 697 9.80 -1.15 -9.65
C ASP A 697 9.85 -2.00 -10.95
N THR A 698 9.63 -1.38 -12.12
CA THR A 698 9.83 -2.01 -13.45
C THR A 698 11.31 -2.18 -13.84
N ILE A 699 12.21 -2.28 -12.87
CA ILE A 699 13.64 -2.48 -13.13
C ILE A 699 13.89 -3.99 -13.12
N SER A 700 14.36 -4.53 -14.25
CA SER A 700 14.72 -5.94 -14.40
C SER A 700 15.71 -6.37 -13.29
N GLU A 701 15.73 -7.65 -12.90
CA GLU A 701 16.73 -8.15 -11.94
C GLU A 701 18.17 -7.88 -12.44
N ALA A 702 18.39 -7.94 -13.75
CA ALA A 702 19.66 -7.55 -14.37
C ALA A 702 19.99 -6.08 -14.12
N ALA A 703 19.03 -5.17 -14.25
CA ALA A 703 19.24 -3.77 -13.95
C ALA A 703 19.37 -3.47 -12.44
N LYS A 704 18.72 -4.22 -11.56
CA LYS A 704 18.97 -4.14 -10.11
C LYS A 704 20.41 -4.50 -9.79
N GLN A 705 20.92 -5.56 -10.41
CA GLN A 705 22.32 -5.97 -10.29
C GLN A 705 23.27 -4.91 -10.86
N CYS A 706 22.97 -4.32 -12.03
CA CYS A 706 23.73 -3.22 -12.61
C CYS A 706 23.82 -2.01 -11.68
N ILE A 707 22.70 -1.58 -11.08
CA ILE A 707 22.67 -0.48 -10.13
C ILE A 707 23.46 -0.81 -8.86
N ALA A 708 23.38 -2.06 -8.38
CA ALA A 708 24.15 -2.52 -7.24
C ALA A 708 25.65 -2.50 -7.51
N ASP A 709 26.07 -3.02 -8.67
CA ASP A 709 27.47 -3.04 -9.08
C ASP A 709 28.00 -1.64 -9.38
N LEU A 710 27.17 -0.70 -9.86
CA LEU A 710 27.53 0.70 -10.10
C LEU A 710 27.78 1.47 -8.78
N ARG A 711 27.02 1.18 -7.73
CA ARG A 711 27.00 1.95 -6.48
C ARG A 711 28.31 1.82 -5.69
N VAL A 712 29.09 2.90 -5.65
CA VAL A 712 30.24 3.05 -4.72
C VAL A 712 29.77 3.61 -3.38
N THR A 713 28.98 4.67 -3.44
CA THR A 713 28.34 5.33 -2.29
C THR A 713 26.97 5.87 -2.68
N ASP A 714 26.21 6.40 -1.72
CA ASP A 714 25.05 7.25 -2.00
C ASP A 714 25.37 8.70 -1.56
N PRO A 715 25.59 9.63 -2.51
CA PRO A 715 26.03 10.99 -2.18
C PRO A 715 25.11 11.75 -1.22
N ARG A 716 23.82 11.39 -1.15
CA ARG A 716 22.87 11.97 -0.17
C ARG A 716 23.23 11.60 1.25
N HIS A 717 23.74 10.39 1.46
CA HIS A 717 24.21 9.93 2.77
C HIS A 717 25.53 10.60 3.13
N ASP A 718 26.42 10.79 2.16
CA ASP A 718 27.67 11.52 2.37
C ASP A 718 27.42 12.97 2.74
N LYS A 719 26.50 13.66 2.05
CA LYS A 719 26.06 15.03 2.39
C LYS A 719 25.58 15.10 3.84
N ARG A 720 24.63 14.24 4.24
CA ARG A 720 24.11 14.19 5.63
C ARG A 720 25.20 13.91 6.65
N ARG A 721 26.13 13.01 6.34
CA ARG A 721 27.27 12.70 7.21
C ARG A 721 28.18 13.92 7.37
N ILE A 722 28.53 14.59 6.27
CA ILE A 722 29.35 15.80 6.28
C ILE A 722 28.69 16.90 7.11
N GLU A 723 27.40 17.13 6.96
CA GLU A 723 26.63 18.08 7.76
C GLU A 723 26.62 17.70 9.24
N SER A 724 26.40 16.43 9.57
CA SER A 724 26.41 15.97 10.96
C SER A 724 27.79 16.15 11.62
N MET A 725 28.87 15.95 10.86
CA MET A 725 30.26 16.07 11.34
C MET A 725 30.73 17.53 11.45
N LYS A 726 30.36 18.38 10.48
CA LYS A 726 30.82 19.78 10.40
C LYS A 726 29.86 20.77 11.07
N GLY A 727 28.70 20.30 11.55
CA GLY A 727 27.65 21.10 12.17
C GLY A 727 26.50 21.41 11.21
N SER A 728 25.31 21.70 11.75
CA SER A 728 24.12 22.01 10.96
C SER A 728 24.34 23.17 9.99
N LEU A 729 23.76 23.06 8.79
CA LEU A 729 23.76 24.12 7.80
C LEU A 729 23.06 25.37 8.32
N LEU A 730 23.77 26.49 8.30
CA LEU A 730 23.22 27.80 8.63
C LEU A 730 22.86 28.53 7.35
N ARG A 731 21.55 28.63 7.07
CA ARG A 731 21.04 29.17 5.81
C ARG A 731 21.62 30.54 5.46
N ASP A 732 21.63 31.44 6.43
CA ASP A 732 22.09 32.82 6.25
C ASP A 732 23.59 32.92 5.88
N SER A 733 24.39 31.86 6.13
CA SER A 733 25.81 31.83 5.79
C SER A 733 26.11 31.55 4.30
N TYR A 734 25.13 31.11 3.50
CA TYR A 734 25.33 30.79 2.09
C TYR A 734 24.34 31.49 1.14
N LEU A 735 23.28 32.13 1.64
CA LEU A 735 22.25 32.79 0.82
C LEU A 735 22.82 33.85 -0.13
N TRP A 736 23.86 34.57 0.30
CA TRP A 736 24.50 35.62 -0.50
C TRP A 736 24.96 35.12 -1.88
N VAL A 737 25.27 33.82 -2.03
CA VAL A 737 25.65 33.24 -3.33
C VAL A 737 24.46 33.19 -4.29
N LEU A 738 23.25 32.94 -3.79
CA LEU A 738 22.04 32.91 -4.64
C LEU A 738 21.67 34.30 -5.17
N ASP A 739 22.08 35.34 -4.44
CA ASP A 739 21.89 36.75 -4.82
C ASP A 739 23.05 37.29 -5.65
N ASN A 740 24.18 36.59 -5.69
CA ASN A 740 25.33 36.97 -6.50
C ASN A 740 24.94 37.03 -8.00
N PRO A 741 25.20 38.17 -8.69
CA PRO A 741 24.80 38.36 -10.09
C PRO A 741 25.31 37.26 -11.01
N ASP A 742 26.54 36.82 -10.80
CA ASP A 742 27.16 35.81 -11.66
C ASP A 742 26.55 34.42 -11.43
N PHE A 743 26.19 34.09 -10.18
CA PHE A 743 25.51 32.83 -9.90
C PHE A 743 24.11 32.82 -10.51
N ARG A 744 23.39 33.95 -10.44
CA ARG A 744 22.09 34.11 -11.12
C ARG A 744 22.23 34.01 -12.63
N GLN A 745 23.29 34.59 -13.21
CA GLN A 745 23.59 34.47 -14.62
C GLN A 745 23.84 33.01 -15.02
N TRP A 746 24.67 32.28 -14.27
CA TRP A 746 24.90 30.86 -14.53
C TRP A 746 23.61 30.05 -14.40
N ARG A 747 22.79 30.32 -13.39
CA ARG A 747 21.54 29.58 -13.17
C ARG A 747 20.52 29.84 -14.27
N ASN A 748 20.37 31.08 -14.71
CA ASN A 748 19.27 31.51 -15.59
C ASN A 748 19.66 31.55 -17.08
N ASN A 749 20.93 31.75 -17.41
CA ASN A 749 21.42 31.79 -18.79
C ASN A 749 21.67 30.36 -19.29
N ALA A 750 21.15 30.01 -20.47
CA ALA A 750 21.40 28.71 -21.08
C ALA A 750 22.86 28.55 -21.53
N ASP A 751 23.54 29.62 -21.92
CA ASP A 751 24.90 29.53 -22.51
C ASP A 751 26.00 29.34 -21.46
N GLN A 752 25.69 29.60 -20.18
CA GLN A 752 26.62 29.35 -19.08
C GLN A 752 26.44 27.94 -18.53
N ARG A 753 27.34 27.03 -18.95
CA ARG A 753 27.29 25.60 -18.62
C ARG A 753 28.14 25.19 -17.42
N LEU A 754 29.13 25.98 -17.00
CA LEU A 754 30.02 25.63 -15.90
C LEU A 754 30.32 26.83 -15.00
N ARG A 755 30.15 26.65 -13.70
CA ARG A 755 30.52 27.60 -12.65
C ARG A 755 31.48 26.95 -11.68
N TRP A 756 32.57 27.65 -11.38
CA TRP A 756 33.61 27.19 -10.47
C TRP A 756 33.64 28.06 -9.22
N VAL A 757 33.44 27.49 -8.05
CA VAL A 757 33.53 28.15 -6.74
C VAL A 757 34.91 27.86 -6.15
N LYS A 758 35.77 28.88 -6.11
CA LYS A 758 37.15 28.73 -5.66
C LYS A 758 37.40 29.52 -4.38
N GLY A 759 38.27 28.98 -3.52
CA GLY A 759 38.51 29.57 -2.22
C GLY A 759 39.66 28.90 -1.47
N ASP A 760 40.34 29.64 -0.63
CA ASP A 760 41.36 29.13 0.29
C ASP A 760 40.80 28.08 1.29
N PRO A 761 41.68 27.28 1.93
CA PRO A 761 41.28 26.33 2.96
C PRO A 761 40.52 27.01 4.11
N GLY A 762 39.47 26.36 4.61
CA GLY A 762 38.72 26.85 5.78
C GLY A 762 37.65 27.92 5.52
N LYS A 763 37.48 28.36 4.27
CA LYS A 763 36.46 29.35 3.86
C LYS A 763 35.02 28.80 3.69
N GLY A 764 34.78 27.54 4.04
CA GLY A 764 33.42 26.97 4.09
C GLY A 764 32.85 26.41 2.77
N LYS A 765 33.65 26.23 1.71
CA LYS A 765 33.21 25.73 0.38
C LYS A 765 32.26 24.53 0.42
N THR A 766 32.61 23.47 1.15
CA THR A 766 31.76 22.27 1.26
C THR A 766 30.39 22.58 1.86
N MET A 767 30.34 23.34 2.96
CA MET A 767 29.08 23.69 3.61
C MET A 767 28.25 24.64 2.74
N LEU A 768 28.92 25.55 2.02
CA LEU A 768 28.30 26.42 1.02
C LEU A 768 27.64 25.60 -0.09
N LEU A 769 28.33 24.61 -0.67
CA LEU A 769 27.78 23.76 -1.72
C LEU A 769 26.66 22.85 -1.20
N CYS A 770 26.76 22.33 0.02
CA CYS A 770 25.65 21.60 0.65
C CYS A 770 24.39 22.46 0.76
N GLY A 771 24.53 23.73 1.16
CA GLY A 771 23.41 24.68 1.22
C GLY A 771 22.84 25.05 -0.16
N ILE A 772 23.71 25.22 -1.16
CA ILE A 772 23.29 25.46 -2.55
C ILE A 772 22.53 24.24 -3.10
N ILE A 773 22.97 23.03 -2.80
CA ILE A 773 22.27 21.79 -3.19
C ILE A 773 20.85 21.79 -2.62
N ASP A 774 20.65 22.11 -1.34
CA ASP A 774 19.31 22.16 -0.73
C ASP A 774 18.40 23.20 -1.39
N GLU A 775 18.96 24.37 -1.74
CA GLU A 775 18.19 25.43 -2.40
C GLU A 775 17.89 25.08 -3.87
N LEU A 776 18.81 24.43 -4.59
CA LEU A 776 18.55 23.90 -5.93
C LEU A 776 17.49 22.78 -5.90
N GLU A 777 17.49 21.92 -4.89
CA GLU A 777 16.44 20.92 -4.70
C GLU A 777 15.08 21.56 -4.40
N ARG A 778 15.06 22.66 -3.64
CA ARG A 778 13.83 23.40 -3.28
C ARG A 778 13.25 24.22 -4.42
N MET A 779 14.09 24.87 -5.23
CA MET A 779 13.69 25.78 -6.31
C MET A 779 13.43 25.09 -7.66
N ARG A 780 13.63 23.78 -7.74
CA ARG A 780 13.52 23.02 -8.99
C ARG A 780 12.13 23.16 -9.63
N THR A 781 12.12 23.32 -10.96
CA THR A 781 10.90 23.22 -11.78
C THR A 781 10.66 21.77 -12.18
N GLU A 782 9.43 21.43 -12.55
CA GLU A 782 9.05 20.09 -13.00
C GLU A 782 9.91 19.66 -14.19
N GLY A 783 10.57 18.50 -14.08
CA GLY A 783 11.50 17.97 -15.10
C GLY A 783 12.99 18.23 -14.87
N GLN A 784 13.40 19.15 -13.97
CA GLN A 784 14.83 19.40 -13.68
C GLN A 784 15.46 18.29 -12.81
N THR A 785 16.65 17.83 -13.20
CA THR A 785 17.39 16.75 -12.53
C THR A 785 18.68 17.26 -11.87
N LEU A 786 18.90 16.90 -10.61
CA LEU A 786 20.10 17.28 -9.84
C LEU A 786 20.86 16.01 -9.46
N SER A 787 22.17 16.00 -9.74
CA SER A 787 23.08 14.93 -9.35
C SER A 787 24.35 15.55 -8.76
N TYR A 788 24.89 14.98 -7.69
CA TYR A 788 26.04 15.57 -7.02
C TYR A 788 26.99 14.57 -6.39
N PHE A 789 28.23 15.00 -6.18
CA PHE A 789 29.29 14.24 -5.54
C PHE A 789 30.16 15.15 -4.67
N LEU A 790 30.59 14.65 -3.51
CA LEU A 790 31.38 15.41 -2.55
C LEU A 790 32.68 14.63 -2.29
N PHE A 791 33.80 15.09 -2.84
CA PHE A 791 35.09 14.44 -2.62
C PHE A 791 35.49 14.51 -1.14
N GLN A 792 36.13 13.45 -0.63
CA GLN A 792 36.74 13.44 0.69
C GLN A 792 38.09 12.73 0.65
N ALA A 793 39.19 13.46 0.80
CA ALA A 793 40.55 12.91 0.68
C ALA A 793 40.84 11.79 1.70
N THR A 794 40.19 11.83 2.87
CA THR A 794 40.34 10.86 3.97
C THR A 794 39.48 9.61 3.80
N ASP A 795 38.64 9.52 2.77
CA ASP A 795 37.77 8.38 2.51
C ASP A 795 38.09 7.80 1.13
N GLU A 796 38.80 6.67 1.11
CA GLU A 796 39.26 5.98 -0.10
C GLU A 796 38.12 5.60 -1.07
N ARG A 797 36.88 5.55 -0.58
CA ARG A 797 35.71 5.25 -1.42
C ARG A 797 35.29 6.43 -2.30
N ILE A 798 35.62 7.66 -1.90
CA ILE A 798 35.12 8.89 -2.52
C ILE A 798 36.22 9.91 -2.81
N ASN A 799 37.45 9.45 -3.01
CA ASN A 799 38.61 10.29 -3.35
C ASN A 799 39.16 10.05 -4.77
N THR A 800 38.40 9.39 -5.66
CA THR A 800 38.83 9.05 -7.03
C THR A 800 37.86 9.57 -8.08
N ALA A 801 38.37 9.91 -9.27
CA ALA A 801 37.55 10.34 -10.40
C ALA A 801 36.48 9.31 -10.79
N LYS A 802 36.86 8.02 -10.78
CA LYS A 802 35.97 6.90 -11.10
C LYS A 802 34.80 6.82 -10.10
N ALA A 803 35.04 7.04 -8.80
CA ALA A 803 33.99 7.09 -7.80
C ALA A 803 33.01 8.25 -8.02
N ALA A 804 33.52 9.43 -8.41
CA ALA A 804 32.70 10.58 -8.73
C ALA A 804 31.77 10.31 -9.92
N LEU A 805 32.32 9.81 -11.04
CA LEU A 805 31.55 9.52 -12.24
C LEU A 805 30.46 8.47 -12.00
N ARG A 806 30.81 7.36 -11.32
CA ARG A 806 29.87 6.31 -10.95
C ARG A 806 28.72 6.82 -10.07
N SER A 807 29.04 7.70 -9.13
CA SER A 807 28.06 8.28 -8.21
C SER A 807 27.12 9.28 -8.90
N LEU A 808 27.66 10.09 -9.82
CA LEU A 808 26.85 11.00 -10.62
C LEU A 808 25.84 10.24 -11.47
N ILE A 809 26.25 9.16 -12.13
CA ILE A 809 25.36 8.27 -12.91
C ILE A 809 24.33 7.60 -12.00
N TYR A 810 24.76 7.04 -10.87
CA TYR A 810 23.89 6.37 -9.90
C TYR A 810 22.76 7.30 -9.42
N MET A 811 23.06 8.57 -9.15
CA MET A 811 22.07 9.57 -8.75
C MET A 811 21.07 9.90 -9.87
N LEU A 812 21.53 9.98 -11.13
CA LEU A 812 20.63 10.18 -12.28
C LEU A 812 19.65 8.99 -12.42
N LEU A 813 20.16 7.76 -12.31
CA LEU A 813 19.34 6.54 -12.38
C LEU A 813 18.33 6.42 -11.25
N LYS A 814 18.69 6.87 -10.03
CA LYS A 814 17.75 6.89 -8.90
C LYS A 814 16.62 7.89 -9.08
N LYS A 815 16.78 8.89 -9.96
CA LYS A 815 15.75 9.89 -10.25
C LYS A 815 14.82 9.44 -11.37
N ASP A 816 15.36 8.87 -12.44
CA ASP A 816 14.57 8.28 -13.52
C ASP A 816 15.15 6.92 -13.91
N ALA A 817 14.46 5.85 -13.53
CA ALA A 817 14.90 4.49 -13.81
C ALA A 817 14.81 4.14 -15.31
N SER A 818 14.08 4.90 -16.11
CA SER A 818 13.88 4.61 -17.54
C SER A 818 15.13 4.83 -18.40
N ILE A 819 16.16 5.53 -17.87
CA ILE A 819 17.46 5.72 -18.53
C ILE A 819 18.41 4.54 -18.29
N ILE A 820 18.01 3.53 -17.49
CA ILE A 820 18.83 2.33 -17.22
C ILE A 820 19.17 1.55 -18.49
N SER A 821 18.37 1.71 -19.55
CA SER A 821 18.61 1.11 -20.87
C SER A 821 19.97 1.47 -21.48
N HIS A 822 20.56 2.61 -21.09
CA HIS A 822 21.92 3.00 -21.51
C HIS A 822 23.02 2.15 -20.86
N MET A 823 22.70 1.47 -19.76
CA MET A 823 23.64 0.67 -18.97
C MET A 823 23.37 -0.83 -19.00
N GLU A 824 22.12 -1.24 -19.22
CA GLU A 824 21.74 -2.66 -19.24
C GLU A 824 22.52 -3.45 -20.30
N LYS A 825 22.64 -2.93 -21.53
CA LYS A 825 23.37 -3.64 -22.59
C LYS A 825 24.88 -3.73 -22.32
N PRO A 826 25.59 -2.63 -21.97
CA PRO A 826 27.00 -2.72 -21.59
C PRO A 826 27.26 -3.62 -20.38
N HIS A 827 26.42 -3.54 -19.33
CA HIS A 827 26.59 -4.33 -18.12
C HIS A 827 26.27 -5.82 -18.34
N ALA A 828 25.27 -6.15 -19.17
CA ALA A 828 25.01 -7.54 -19.54
C ALA A 828 26.18 -8.20 -20.28
N ALA A 829 26.99 -7.42 -21.01
CA ALA A 829 28.14 -7.92 -21.74
C ALA A 829 29.41 -8.03 -20.86
N ALA A 830 29.66 -7.05 -19.99
CA ALA A 830 30.92 -6.92 -19.25
C ALA A 830 30.79 -7.16 -17.72
N GLY A 831 29.58 -7.26 -17.18
CA GLY A 831 29.34 -7.43 -15.75
C GLY A 831 29.99 -6.33 -14.91
N ARG A 832 30.67 -6.72 -13.82
CA ARG A 832 31.40 -5.80 -12.93
C ARG A 832 32.62 -5.16 -13.59
N ASP A 833 33.20 -5.83 -14.58
CA ASP A 833 34.39 -5.34 -15.28
C ASP A 833 34.11 -4.03 -16.03
N LEU A 834 32.83 -3.76 -16.39
CA LEU A 834 32.40 -2.46 -16.92
C LEU A 834 32.86 -1.29 -16.05
N PHE A 835 32.92 -1.50 -14.73
CA PHE A 835 33.25 -0.46 -13.77
C PHE A 835 34.67 -0.60 -13.20
N GLU A 836 35.24 -1.80 -13.21
CA GLU A 836 36.50 -2.12 -12.53
C GLU A 836 37.70 -2.23 -13.49
N ASP A 837 37.48 -2.59 -14.75
CA ASP A 837 38.55 -2.77 -15.74
C ASP A 837 39.33 -1.47 -16.04
N THR A 838 40.52 -1.66 -16.61
CA THR A 838 41.42 -0.65 -17.16
C THR A 838 40.69 0.24 -18.18
N ASN A 839 39.79 -0.32 -19.00
CA ASN A 839 39.00 0.44 -19.96
C ASN A 839 37.68 1.00 -19.38
N GLY A 840 37.33 0.66 -18.14
CA GLY A 840 36.05 1.02 -17.52
C GLY A 840 35.83 2.54 -17.41
N TRP A 841 36.90 3.33 -17.32
CA TRP A 841 36.81 4.80 -17.34
C TRP A 841 36.22 5.33 -18.66
N GLN A 842 36.72 4.83 -19.79
CA GLN A 842 36.27 5.27 -21.11
C GLN A 842 34.80 4.87 -21.36
N ALA A 843 34.45 3.63 -21.02
CA ALA A 843 33.07 3.14 -21.12
C ALA A 843 32.10 3.95 -20.26
N LEU A 844 32.49 4.29 -19.03
CA LEU A 844 31.69 5.13 -18.14
C LEU A 844 31.52 6.56 -18.67
N CYS A 845 32.55 7.14 -19.30
CA CYS A 845 32.45 8.45 -19.94
C CYS A 845 31.42 8.45 -21.08
N GLU A 846 31.47 7.44 -21.95
CA GLU A 846 30.53 7.29 -23.07
C GLU A 846 29.09 7.08 -22.58
N ILE A 847 28.89 6.22 -21.58
CA ILE A 847 27.58 6.01 -20.96
C ILE A 847 27.05 7.31 -20.35
N PHE A 848 27.89 8.04 -19.62
CA PHE A 848 27.48 9.29 -18.99
C PHE A 848 27.11 10.35 -20.03
N GLU A 849 27.87 10.47 -21.12
CA GLU A 849 27.56 11.35 -22.24
C GLU A 849 26.22 11.01 -22.88
N ASN A 850 25.97 9.72 -23.16
CA ASN A 850 24.71 9.25 -23.73
C ASN A 850 23.52 9.53 -22.81
N ILE A 851 23.68 9.31 -21.51
CA ILE A 851 22.64 9.63 -20.52
C ILE A 851 22.33 11.12 -20.55
N LEU A 852 23.34 12.00 -20.52
CA LEU A 852 23.13 13.45 -20.52
C LEU A 852 22.53 14.01 -21.82
N GLN A 853 22.59 13.24 -22.91
CA GLN A 853 21.98 13.58 -24.20
C GLN A 853 20.58 12.96 -24.38
N ASP A 854 20.11 12.11 -23.46
CA ASP A 854 18.80 11.48 -23.55
C ASP A 854 17.68 12.56 -23.51
N PRO A 855 16.75 12.58 -24.47
CA PRO A 855 15.69 13.58 -24.53
C PRO A 855 14.74 13.56 -23.33
N LYS A 856 14.69 12.46 -22.56
CA LYS A 856 13.90 12.36 -21.33
C LYS A 856 14.50 13.17 -20.18
N LEU A 857 15.81 13.41 -20.19
CA LEU A 857 16.46 14.21 -19.16
C LEU A 857 16.48 15.69 -19.54
N GLN A 858 15.69 16.50 -18.84
CA GLN A 858 15.65 17.95 -19.03
C GLN A 858 16.34 18.67 -17.87
N GLY A 859 17.03 19.77 -18.19
CA GLY A 859 17.60 20.69 -17.20
C GLY A 859 18.49 20.03 -16.13
N VAL A 860 19.44 19.19 -16.55
CA VAL A 860 20.37 18.49 -15.65
C VAL A 860 21.37 19.47 -15.02
N VAL A 861 21.49 19.42 -13.69
CA VAL A 861 22.48 20.14 -12.91
C VAL A 861 23.38 19.14 -12.17
N LEU A 862 24.69 19.29 -12.33
CA LEU A 862 25.74 18.44 -11.77
C LEU A 862 26.55 19.27 -10.78
N VAL A 863 26.67 18.80 -9.54
CA VAL A 863 27.43 19.50 -8.50
C VAL A 863 28.58 18.64 -8.01
N VAL A 864 29.81 19.15 -8.04
CA VAL A 864 30.99 18.43 -7.55
C VAL A 864 31.75 19.30 -6.56
N ASP A 865 31.78 18.91 -5.29
CA ASP A 865 32.52 19.62 -4.24
C ASP A 865 33.93 19.06 -4.06
N ALA A 866 34.86 19.96 -3.73
CA ALA A 866 36.23 19.66 -3.28
C ALA A 866 37.07 18.88 -4.30
N LEU A 867 37.13 19.35 -5.55
CA LEU A 867 37.95 18.72 -6.60
C LEU A 867 39.42 18.52 -6.20
N ASP A 868 39.96 19.38 -5.34
CA ASP A 868 41.31 19.27 -4.78
C ASP A 868 41.50 18.05 -3.86
N GLU A 869 40.43 17.38 -3.45
CA GLU A 869 40.43 16.15 -2.65
C GLU A 869 40.36 14.86 -3.52
N CYS A 870 40.41 14.98 -4.84
CA CYS A 870 40.53 13.85 -5.77
C CYS A 870 42.01 13.41 -5.88
N LEU A 871 42.35 12.29 -5.23
CA LEU A 871 43.73 11.78 -5.14
C LEU A 871 44.16 10.92 -6.34
N GLN A 872 43.20 10.37 -7.09
CA GLN A 872 43.46 9.53 -8.27
C GLN A 872 42.69 10.05 -9.48
N ASP A 873 43.36 10.12 -10.63
CA ASP A 873 42.75 10.41 -11.95
C ASP A 873 42.11 11.81 -12.10
N LEU A 874 42.53 12.80 -11.33
CA LEU A 874 42.04 14.18 -11.43
C LEU A 874 42.17 14.80 -12.83
N PRO A 875 43.30 14.65 -13.58
CA PRO A 875 43.43 15.25 -14.91
C PRO A 875 42.39 14.73 -15.91
N VAL A 876 42.09 13.43 -15.90
CA VAL A 876 41.08 12.85 -16.81
C VAL A 876 39.66 13.22 -16.40
N PHE A 877 39.40 13.44 -15.10
CA PHE A 877 38.12 13.98 -14.63
C PHE A 877 37.90 15.43 -15.10
N LEU A 878 38.94 16.26 -15.04
CA LEU A 878 38.89 17.64 -15.51
C LEU A 878 38.63 17.70 -17.02
N ASP A 879 39.30 16.86 -17.82
CA ASP A 879 39.04 16.73 -19.25
C ASP A 879 37.57 16.36 -19.53
N LEU A 880 37.01 15.41 -18.79
CA LEU A 880 35.59 15.06 -18.89
C LEU A 880 34.69 16.25 -18.58
N VAL A 881 34.91 16.96 -17.45
CA VAL A 881 34.10 18.14 -17.08
C VAL A 881 34.10 19.19 -18.20
N VAL A 882 35.28 19.52 -18.71
CA VAL A 882 35.45 20.49 -19.80
C VAL A 882 34.73 20.00 -21.06
N ARG A 883 34.91 18.74 -21.45
CA ARG A 883 34.23 18.13 -22.59
C ARG A 883 32.71 18.17 -22.47
N ILE A 884 32.14 17.66 -21.37
CA ILE A 884 30.68 17.65 -21.13
C ILE A 884 30.09 19.05 -21.14
N SER A 885 30.80 20.03 -20.56
CA SER A 885 30.35 21.42 -20.53
C SER A 885 30.23 22.05 -21.91
N ARG A 886 30.97 21.53 -22.91
CA ARG A 886 30.94 21.96 -24.31
C ARG A 886 29.95 21.16 -25.16
N THR A 887 29.75 19.87 -24.86
CA THR A 887 28.98 18.95 -25.73
C THR A 887 27.53 18.75 -25.29
N THR A 888 27.17 19.04 -24.04
CA THR A 888 25.83 18.78 -23.50
C THR A 888 25.14 20.05 -22.98
N ARG A 889 23.84 19.95 -22.67
CA ARG A 889 23.10 21.04 -22.01
C ARG A 889 23.20 21.01 -20.48
N ALA A 890 23.92 20.05 -19.89
CA ALA A 890 24.07 19.93 -18.45
C ALA A 890 24.80 21.15 -17.87
N LYS A 891 24.37 21.60 -16.69
CA LYS A 891 25.03 22.68 -15.94
C LYS A 891 25.90 22.10 -14.84
N TRP A 892 27.13 22.54 -14.73
CA TRP A 892 28.09 22.13 -13.71
C TRP A 892 28.30 23.25 -12.68
N LEU A 893 28.30 22.87 -11.41
CA LEU A 893 28.75 23.69 -10.29
C LEU A 893 29.85 22.92 -9.56
N ILE A 894 31.07 23.44 -9.61
CA ILE A 894 32.24 22.76 -9.06
C ILE A 894 32.89 23.60 -7.98
N SER A 895 33.41 23.00 -6.91
CA SER A 895 34.27 23.71 -5.96
C SER A 895 35.68 23.11 -5.86
N SER A 896 36.67 23.96 -5.61
CA SER A 896 38.03 23.52 -5.27
C SER A 896 38.85 24.61 -4.59
N ARG A 897 40.09 24.29 -4.20
CA ARG A 897 41.14 25.28 -3.93
C ARG A 897 41.67 25.91 -5.23
N ASN A 898 42.41 27.01 -5.05
CA ASN A 898 43.11 27.77 -6.09
C ASN A 898 44.42 27.07 -6.54
N TRP A 899 44.36 25.77 -6.86
CA TRP A 899 45.54 25.02 -7.30
C TRP A 899 45.75 25.18 -8.81
N PRO A 900 46.97 25.49 -9.30
CA PRO A 900 47.23 25.72 -10.72
C PRO A 900 46.75 24.57 -11.63
N GLN A 901 46.96 23.32 -11.19
CA GLN A 901 46.53 22.10 -11.91
C GLN A 901 45.01 21.97 -12.09
N ILE A 902 44.20 22.71 -11.34
CA ILE A 902 42.73 22.79 -11.49
C ILE A 902 42.33 24.09 -12.19
N GLU A 903 43.04 25.18 -11.89
CA GLU A 903 42.77 26.50 -12.46
C GLU A 903 43.02 26.55 -13.96
N GLU A 904 44.15 25.99 -14.44
CA GLU A 904 44.52 26.00 -15.85
C GLU A 904 43.40 25.40 -16.73
N PRO A 905 42.89 24.18 -16.50
CA PRO A 905 41.85 23.61 -17.36
C PRO A 905 40.47 24.27 -17.22
N LEU A 906 40.10 24.72 -16.02
CA LEU A 906 38.77 25.29 -15.79
C LEU A 906 38.66 26.74 -16.25
N SER A 907 39.75 27.51 -16.22
CA SER A 907 39.78 28.92 -16.63
C SER A 907 39.37 29.15 -18.09
N GLU A 908 39.54 28.14 -18.96
CA GLU A 908 39.14 28.21 -20.36
C GLU A 908 37.62 28.17 -20.60
N VAL A 909 36.85 27.64 -19.63
CA VAL A 909 35.43 27.32 -19.81
C VAL A 909 34.52 27.80 -18.67
N ALA A 910 35.10 28.18 -17.54
CA ALA A 910 34.37 28.57 -16.33
C ALA A 910 34.75 29.98 -15.89
N HIS A 911 33.74 30.74 -15.45
CA HIS A 911 33.97 31.98 -14.71
C HIS A 911 33.97 31.64 -13.21
N GLY A 912 35.08 31.93 -12.52
CA GLY A 912 35.27 31.58 -11.12
C GLY A 912 34.53 32.53 -10.16
N LEU A 913 33.67 32.01 -9.29
CA LEU A 913 33.23 32.69 -8.07
C LEU A 913 34.33 32.51 -7.01
N SER A 914 35.22 33.49 -6.89
CA SER A 914 36.26 33.52 -5.87
C SER A 914 35.69 34.00 -4.53
N LEU A 915 35.87 33.20 -3.48
CA LEU A 915 35.49 33.58 -2.12
C LEU A 915 36.38 34.70 -1.57
N GLU A 916 37.61 34.84 -2.08
CA GLU A 916 38.54 35.93 -1.74
C GLU A 916 38.07 37.27 -2.30
N VAL A 917 37.57 37.30 -3.54
CA VAL A 917 37.04 38.52 -4.16
C VAL A 917 35.72 38.95 -3.50
N ASN A 918 35.00 38.03 -2.86
CA ASN A 918 33.74 38.28 -2.13
C ASN A 918 33.96 38.34 -0.60
N GLU A 919 35.10 38.87 -0.15
CA GLU A 919 35.52 38.88 1.26
C GLU A 919 34.49 39.49 2.21
N THR A 920 33.77 40.54 1.80
CA THR A 920 32.72 41.18 2.60
C THR A 920 31.57 40.22 2.90
N SER A 921 31.03 39.55 1.88
CA SER A 921 29.96 38.56 2.03
C SER A 921 30.40 37.33 2.81
N VAL A 922 31.66 36.89 2.62
CA VAL A 922 32.22 35.76 3.40
C VAL A 922 32.38 36.16 4.87
N THR A 923 32.80 37.38 5.17
CA THR A 923 32.93 37.89 6.54
C THR A 923 31.57 37.98 7.24
N GLU A 924 30.55 38.49 6.56
CA GLU A 924 29.18 38.53 7.08
C GLU A 924 28.62 37.12 7.37
N ALA A 925 28.88 36.17 6.47
CA ALA A 925 28.51 34.78 6.67
C ALA A 925 29.23 34.13 7.87
N VAL A 926 30.52 34.44 8.08
CA VAL A 926 31.29 33.99 9.24
C VAL A 926 30.76 34.61 10.54
N ASN A 927 30.44 35.90 10.54
CA ASN A 927 29.85 36.57 11.71
C ASN A 927 28.50 35.96 12.09
N THR A 928 27.64 35.70 11.10
CA THR A 928 26.35 35.03 11.32
C THR A 928 26.55 33.63 11.92
N TYR A 929 27.55 32.89 11.46
CA TYR A 929 27.93 31.61 12.05
C TYR A 929 28.41 31.73 13.51
N ILE A 930 29.22 32.76 13.82
CA ILE A 930 29.65 33.06 15.18
C ILE A 930 28.45 33.36 16.08
N GLU A 931 27.50 34.20 15.66
CA GLU A 931 26.29 34.52 16.44
C GLU A 931 25.50 33.28 16.81
N HIS A 932 25.27 32.42 15.81
CA HIS A 932 24.55 31.17 16.01
C HIS A 932 25.27 30.26 17.02
N LYS A 933 26.60 30.10 16.87
CA LYS A 933 27.40 29.24 17.74
C LYS A 933 27.53 29.78 19.16
N VAL A 934 27.68 31.08 19.33
CA VAL A 934 27.70 31.74 20.64
C VAL A 934 26.33 31.59 21.33
N SER A 935 25.22 31.75 20.60
CA SER A 935 23.87 31.52 21.14
C SER A 935 23.68 30.06 21.59
N GLU A 936 24.15 29.10 20.78
CA GLU A 936 24.11 27.67 21.11
C GLU A 936 24.93 27.36 22.38
N LEU A 937 26.16 27.88 22.47
CA LEU A 937 27.02 27.76 23.65
C LEU A 937 26.40 28.39 24.88
N SER A 938 25.86 29.60 24.74
CA SER A 938 25.20 30.33 25.83
C SER A 938 24.05 29.52 26.42
N ARG A 939 23.22 28.90 25.57
CA ARG A 939 22.11 28.03 25.99
C ARG A 939 22.59 26.76 26.69
N ARG A 940 23.65 26.12 26.17
CA ARG A 940 24.17 24.85 26.70
C ARG A 940 24.96 25.01 27.99
N LYS A 941 25.71 26.12 28.14
CA LYS A 941 26.61 26.37 29.26
C LYS A 941 26.06 27.39 30.27
N GLY A 942 24.89 27.97 30.00
CA GLY A 942 24.26 28.96 30.87
C GLY A 942 25.06 30.27 30.96
N TYR A 943 25.64 30.73 29.84
CA TYR A 943 26.36 32.01 29.85
C TYR A 943 25.39 33.16 30.10
N ARG A 944 25.88 34.14 30.88
CA ARG A 944 25.22 35.44 31.03
C ARG A 944 25.43 36.26 29.76
N ASP A 945 24.54 37.20 29.49
CA ASP A 945 24.55 38.00 28.25
C ASP A 945 25.83 38.83 28.06
N ASP A 946 26.50 39.23 29.15
CA ASP A 946 27.80 39.91 29.12
C ASP A 946 28.91 38.98 28.59
N VAL A 947 28.97 37.76 29.09
CA VAL A 947 29.93 36.73 28.65
C VAL A 947 29.68 36.33 27.20
N ALA A 948 28.41 36.17 26.79
CA ALA A 948 28.08 35.86 25.40
C ALA A 948 28.55 36.97 24.44
N LYS A 949 28.41 38.24 24.82
CA LYS A 949 28.90 39.39 24.03
C LYS A 949 30.42 39.43 23.95
N GLU A 950 31.13 39.16 25.04
CA GLU A 950 32.61 39.10 25.04
C GLU A 950 33.12 37.98 24.12
N VAL A 951 32.53 36.78 24.19
CA VAL A 951 32.89 35.65 23.32
C VAL A 951 32.59 35.99 21.85
N TYR A 952 31.45 36.62 21.56
CA TYR A 952 31.13 37.07 20.20
C TYR A 952 32.15 38.07 19.67
N HIS A 953 32.51 39.10 20.45
CA HIS A 953 33.49 40.11 20.05
C HIS A 953 34.88 39.50 19.83
N TYR A 954 35.30 38.58 20.70
CA TYR A 954 36.57 37.89 20.56
C TYR A 954 36.61 37.05 19.28
N LEU A 955 35.59 36.23 19.02
CA LEU A 955 35.55 35.36 17.84
C LEU A 955 35.46 36.18 16.54
N SER A 956 34.61 37.21 16.49
CA SER A 956 34.42 38.04 15.29
C SER A 956 35.66 38.86 14.93
N SER A 957 36.38 39.39 15.93
CA SER A 957 37.59 40.20 15.70
C SER A 957 38.80 39.38 15.22
N ASN A 958 38.81 38.06 15.48
CA ASN A 958 39.95 37.20 15.18
C ASN A 958 39.67 36.19 14.05
N ALA A 959 38.42 36.06 13.57
CA ALA A 959 38.06 35.05 12.59
C ALA A 959 38.70 35.23 11.21
N ALA A 960 39.10 36.46 10.83
CA ALA A 960 39.68 36.79 9.52
C ALA A 960 38.94 36.13 8.34
N GLY A 961 37.59 36.14 8.40
CA GLY A 961 36.73 35.53 7.37
C GLY A 961 36.93 34.02 7.20
N THR A 962 37.29 33.28 8.25
CA THR A 962 37.58 31.83 8.19
C THR A 962 36.72 31.03 9.19
N PHE A 963 35.77 30.25 8.66
CA PHE A 963 34.90 29.37 9.47
C PHE A 963 35.68 28.32 10.28
N LEU A 964 36.75 27.78 9.68
CA LEU A 964 37.59 26.76 10.34
C LEU A 964 38.25 27.30 11.60
N TRP A 965 38.75 28.54 11.57
CA TRP A 965 39.38 29.16 12.74
C TRP A 965 38.38 29.28 13.89
N VAL A 966 37.18 29.81 13.60
CA VAL A 966 36.09 29.93 14.59
C VAL A 966 35.71 28.58 15.19
N ALA A 967 35.58 27.55 14.35
CA ALA A 967 35.27 26.20 14.81
C ALA A 967 36.37 25.63 15.72
N LEU A 968 37.64 25.82 15.37
CA LEU A 968 38.78 25.35 16.17
C LEU A 968 38.87 26.08 17.51
N GLU A 969 38.61 27.39 17.54
CA GLU A 969 38.63 28.19 18.75
C GLU A 969 37.46 27.84 19.69
N ILE A 970 36.27 27.56 19.14
CA ILE A 970 35.17 27.02 19.94
C ILE A 970 35.50 25.64 20.52
N ILE A 971 36.17 24.78 19.74
CA ILE A 971 36.62 23.45 20.21
C ILE A 971 37.69 23.58 21.30
N SER A 972 38.64 24.51 21.17
CA SER A 972 39.68 24.76 22.18
C SER A 972 39.05 25.22 23.51
N LEU A 973 37.98 26.02 23.44
CA LEU A 973 37.16 26.41 24.59
C LEU A 973 36.30 25.26 25.16
N CYS A 974 36.09 24.18 24.41
CA CYS A 974 35.24 23.03 24.80
C CYS A 974 36.01 21.78 25.22
N GLY A 975 37.33 21.79 25.22
CA GLY A 975 38.17 20.78 25.89
C GLY A 975 38.00 19.34 25.37
N SER A 976 38.34 19.09 24.09
CA SER A 976 38.97 17.83 23.64
C SER A 976 39.35 17.95 22.16
N PHE A 977 40.67 18.01 21.91
CA PHE A 977 41.26 18.20 20.57
C PHE A 977 41.62 16.87 19.87
N LEU A 978 41.61 15.78 20.64
CA LEU A 978 41.99 14.43 20.22
C LEU A 978 40.85 13.47 20.54
N THR A 979 40.69 12.44 19.71
CA THR A 979 39.80 11.30 19.95
C THR A 979 40.63 10.03 20.01
N ILE A 980 40.24 9.07 20.85
CA ILE A 980 40.93 7.76 20.94
C ILE A 980 40.13 6.76 20.12
N ARG A 981 40.78 6.07 19.18
CA ARG A 981 40.25 4.90 18.48
C ARG A 981 41.28 3.78 18.53
N GLU A 982 40.85 2.57 18.85
CA GLU A 982 41.74 1.39 18.85
C GLU A 982 43.05 1.65 19.61
N ASP A 983 42.93 2.25 20.79
CA ASP A 983 44.03 2.62 21.69
C ASP A 983 45.08 3.61 21.12
N LYS A 984 44.75 4.33 20.04
CA LYS A 984 45.56 5.41 19.46
C LYS A 984 44.80 6.74 19.44
N ALA A 985 45.50 7.84 19.71
CA ALA A 985 44.94 9.19 19.65
C ALA A 985 44.99 9.75 18.21
N TYR A 986 43.86 10.28 17.74
CA TYR A 986 43.68 10.90 16.42
C TYR A 986 43.23 12.35 16.56
N PHE A 987 43.65 13.21 15.64
CA PHE A 987 43.06 14.54 15.49
C PHE A 987 41.65 14.41 14.94
N VAL A 988 40.71 15.15 15.53
CA VAL A 988 39.30 15.16 15.08
C VAL A 988 39.16 15.74 13.66
N HIS A 989 40.13 16.55 13.20
CA HIS A 989 40.10 17.17 11.88
C HIS A 989 41.47 17.19 11.19
N GLN A 990 41.53 16.79 9.92
CA GLN A 990 42.79 16.75 9.14
C GLN A 990 43.39 18.15 8.94
N ALA A 991 42.59 19.18 8.68
CA ALA A 991 43.11 20.55 8.59
C ALA A 991 43.70 21.06 9.92
N ALA A 992 43.27 20.52 11.07
CA ALA A 992 43.86 20.85 12.37
C ALA A 992 45.22 20.15 12.55
N LYS A 993 45.33 18.89 12.09
CA LYS A 993 46.61 18.17 11.99
C LYS A 993 47.58 18.92 11.08
N ASP A 994 47.14 19.31 9.88
CA ASP A 994 47.97 20.02 8.91
C ASP A 994 48.41 21.39 9.45
N PHE A 995 47.52 22.12 10.11
CA PHE A 995 47.85 23.40 10.74
C PHE A 995 48.94 23.24 11.81
N LEU A 996 48.79 22.30 12.75
CA LEU A 996 49.76 22.10 13.84
C LEU A 996 51.08 21.48 13.39
N THR A 997 51.05 20.56 12.43
CA THR A 997 52.25 19.85 11.98
C THR A 997 53.11 20.68 11.01
N LYS A 998 52.50 21.56 10.20
CA LYS A 998 53.27 22.44 9.28
C LYS A 998 53.71 23.77 9.90
N TRP A 999 52.94 24.36 10.82
CA TRP A 999 53.19 25.75 11.25
C TRP A 999 53.77 25.90 12.67
N HIS A 1000 53.70 24.88 13.54
CA HIS A 1000 54.03 25.04 14.97
C HIS A 1000 54.91 23.95 15.61
N THR A 1001 55.63 23.13 14.83
CA THR A 1001 56.55 22.11 15.36
C THR A 1001 57.66 22.68 16.27
N VAL A 1002 58.14 23.89 16.01
CA VAL A 1002 59.15 24.59 16.83
C VAL A 1002 58.59 25.06 18.17
N VAL A 1003 57.30 25.38 18.25
CA VAL A 1003 56.65 25.88 19.47
C VAL A 1003 56.21 24.75 20.39
N LEU A 1004 55.78 23.61 19.82
CA LEU A 1004 55.30 22.46 20.58
C LEU A 1004 56.43 21.61 21.18
N PHE A 1005 57.59 21.53 20.50
CA PHE A 1005 58.76 20.79 20.98
C PHE A 1005 60.00 21.69 21.00
N PRO A 1006 60.03 22.72 21.86
CA PRO A 1006 61.08 23.75 21.85
C PRO A 1006 62.49 23.19 22.10
N ASN A 1007 62.59 22.06 22.80
CA ASN A 1007 63.85 21.35 23.08
C ASN A 1007 63.99 20.04 22.28
N GLY A 1008 63.20 19.88 21.22
CA GLY A 1008 63.12 18.66 20.42
C GLY A 1008 62.27 17.57 21.07
N GLN A 1009 61.75 16.68 20.24
CA GLN A 1009 60.93 15.54 20.64
C GLN A 1009 61.66 14.55 21.58
N PRO A 1010 62.97 14.25 21.41
CA PRO A 1010 63.69 13.35 22.31
C PRO A 1010 63.75 13.84 23.76
N ALA A 1011 63.86 15.15 23.99
CA ALA A 1011 63.90 15.71 25.34
C ALA A 1011 62.56 15.54 26.09
N VAL A 1012 61.44 15.58 25.36
CA VAL A 1012 60.11 15.34 25.93
C VAL A 1012 59.96 13.86 26.29
N HIS A 1013 60.36 12.95 25.40
CA HIS A 1013 60.37 11.51 25.71
C HIS A 1013 61.26 11.18 26.90
N SER A 1014 62.43 11.84 27.02
CA SER A 1014 63.32 11.69 28.18
C SER A 1014 62.64 12.12 29.48
N ARG A 1015 61.92 13.25 29.49
CA ARG A 1015 61.16 13.69 30.67
C ARG A 1015 60.00 12.74 31.02
N ILE A 1016 59.29 12.23 30.02
CA ILE A 1016 58.19 11.28 30.25
C ILE A 1016 58.75 9.96 30.81
N LEU A 1017 59.91 9.50 30.33
CA LEU A 1017 60.62 8.35 30.89
C LEU A 1017 60.93 8.55 32.37
N GLU A 1018 61.56 9.68 32.74
CA GLU A 1018 61.92 10.01 34.12
C GLU A 1018 60.69 9.94 35.05
N ASN A 1019 59.60 10.58 34.64
CA ASN A 1019 58.35 10.60 35.40
C ASN A 1019 57.70 9.21 35.48
N SER A 1020 57.78 8.43 34.39
CA SER A 1020 57.22 7.07 34.34
C SER A 1020 57.94 6.14 35.31
N ILE A 1021 59.28 6.18 35.31
CA ILE A 1021 60.11 5.39 36.23
C ILE A 1021 59.88 5.83 37.68
N ALA A 1022 59.80 7.13 37.96
CA ALA A 1022 59.54 7.64 39.31
C ALA A 1022 58.18 7.16 39.83
N ALA A 1023 57.12 7.27 39.02
CA ALA A 1023 55.78 6.83 39.40
C ALA A 1023 55.73 5.32 39.65
N MET A 1024 56.28 4.51 38.73
CA MET A 1024 56.35 3.06 38.90
C MET A 1024 57.17 2.66 40.13
N SER A 1025 58.31 3.31 40.39
CA SER A 1025 59.16 3.02 41.55
C SER A 1025 58.45 3.22 42.89
N SER A 1026 57.51 4.17 42.94
CA SER A 1026 56.72 4.47 44.14
C SER A 1026 55.57 3.49 44.38
N ILE A 1027 55.01 2.90 43.33
CA ILE A 1027 53.80 2.06 43.39
C ILE A 1027 54.08 0.56 43.27
N LEU A 1028 55.12 0.16 42.52
CA LEU A 1028 55.51 -1.24 42.39
C LEU A 1028 56.21 -1.73 43.68
N LYS A 1029 55.56 -2.69 44.34
CA LYS A 1029 56.11 -3.50 45.43
C LYS A 1029 55.94 -4.98 45.08
N ARG A 1030 56.61 -5.85 45.84
CA ARG A 1030 56.45 -7.29 45.72
C ARG A 1030 55.04 -7.69 46.18
N ASP A 1031 54.43 -8.55 45.39
CA ASP A 1031 53.06 -9.03 45.44
C ASP A 1031 52.03 -7.89 45.44
N ASN A 1032 51.93 -7.16 44.32
CA ASN A 1032 51.11 -5.94 44.24
C ASN A 1032 49.60 -6.23 44.46
N TYR A 1033 49.15 -7.44 44.13
CA TYR A 1033 47.77 -7.91 44.30
C TYR A 1033 47.59 -8.89 45.48
N ASN A 1034 48.63 -9.12 46.27
CA ASN A 1034 48.60 -9.94 47.48
C ASN A 1034 48.13 -11.40 47.22
N LEU A 1035 48.64 -12.00 46.12
CA LEU A 1035 48.35 -13.34 45.61
C LEU A 1035 49.05 -14.47 46.39
N HIS A 1036 50.08 -14.14 47.17
CA HIS A 1036 50.84 -15.00 48.08
C HIS A 1036 51.60 -16.20 47.46
N ASP A 1037 51.14 -16.77 46.34
CA ASP A 1037 51.73 -17.93 45.66
C ASP A 1037 52.35 -17.53 44.31
N PRO A 1038 53.67 -17.75 44.08
CA PRO A 1038 54.36 -17.41 42.84
C PRO A 1038 53.98 -18.25 41.59
N GLY A 1039 52.91 -19.07 41.67
CA GLY A 1039 52.33 -19.82 40.54
C GLY A 1039 50.83 -19.59 40.32
N PHE A 1040 50.27 -18.50 40.86
CA PHE A 1040 48.83 -18.25 40.81
C PHE A 1040 48.34 -18.00 39.36
N PRO A 1041 47.36 -18.77 38.82
CA PRO A 1041 46.94 -18.65 37.43
C PRO A 1041 46.38 -17.27 37.09
N ILE A 1042 46.86 -16.65 36.00
CA ILE A 1042 46.46 -15.28 35.61
C ILE A 1042 44.94 -15.12 35.40
N GLU A 1043 44.27 -16.17 34.92
CA GLU A 1043 42.81 -16.20 34.73
C GLU A 1043 42.02 -16.08 36.04
N LYS A 1044 42.65 -16.40 37.18
CA LYS A 1044 42.04 -16.36 38.51
C LYS A 1044 42.36 -15.08 39.27
N VAL A 1045 43.27 -14.25 38.77
CA VAL A 1045 43.65 -12.98 39.41
C VAL A 1045 42.48 -12.01 39.32
N LYS A 1046 42.01 -11.52 40.48
CA LYS A 1046 40.99 -10.47 40.55
C LYS A 1046 41.66 -9.17 41.02
N PRO A 1047 41.62 -8.08 40.22
CA PRO A 1047 42.18 -6.81 40.63
C PRO A 1047 41.48 -6.31 41.91
N PRO A 1048 42.22 -5.95 42.98
CA PRO A 1048 41.62 -5.31 44.14
C PRO A 1048 41.03 -3.95 43.72
N THR A 1049 40.01 -3.48 44.46
CA THR A 1049 39.37 -2.18 44.19
C THR A 1049 39.68 -1.21 45.34
N PRO A 1050 40.35 -0.07 45.10
CA PRO A 1050 40.84 0.41 43.80
C PRO A 1050 42.06 -0.38 43.28
N ASP A 1051 42.17 -0.53 41.95
CA ASP A 1051 43.29 -1.22 41.32
C ASP A 1051 44.58 -0.42 41.54
N PRO A 1052 45.57 -0.95 42.29
CA PRO A 1052 46.77 -0.22 42.64
C PRO A 1052 47.66 0.06 41.41
N LEU A 1053 47.49 -0.64 40.30
CA LEU A 1053 48.24 -0.41 39.05
C LEU A 1053 47.51 0.53 38.07
N SER A 1054 46.23 0.82 38.29
CA SER A 1054 45.43 1.66 37.39
C SER A 1054 46.04 3.04 37.13
N THR A 1055 46.63 3.66 38.15
CA THR A 1055 47.22 5.00 38.09
C THR A 1055 48.58 5.05 37.38
N VAL A 1056 49.27 3.91 37.26
CA VAL A 1056 50.58 3.79 36.59
C VAL A 1056 50.54 2.93 35.34
N ARG A 1057 49.35 2.53 34.88
CA ARG A 1057 49.16 1.62 33.75
C ARG A 1057 49.90 2.08 32.49
N TYR A 1058 49.81 3.38 32.16
CA TYR A 1058 50.55 3.96 31.03
C TYR A 1058 52.06 3.78 31.20
N CYS A 1059 52.58 4.14 32.36
CA CYS A 1059 54.00 4.01 32.69
C CYS A 1059 54.46 2.56 32.55
N CYS A 1060 53.68 1.59 33.05
CA CYS A 1060 54.02 0.17 32.97
C CYS A 1060 54.10 -0.36 31.53
N VAL A 1061 53.30 0.17 30.60
CA VAL A 1061 53.27 -0.31 29.21
C VAL A 1061 54.27 0.41 28.32
N TYR A 1062 54.42 1.73 28.45
CA TYR A 1062 55.09 2.56 27.43
C TYR A 1062 56.43 3.16 27.86
N TRP A 1063 56.90 2.96 29.10
CA TRP A 1063 58.16 3.56 29.55
C TRP A 1063 59.37 3.15 28.69
N VAL A 1064 59.40 1.91 28.19
CA VAL A 1064 60.48 1.42 27.31
C VAL A 1064 60.43 2.11 25.95
N ASN A 1065 59.23 2.35 25.39
CA ASN A 1065 59.09 3.11 24.14
C ASN A 1065 59.69 4.51 24.29
N HIS A 1066 59.39 5.18 25.41
CA HIS A 1066 59.97 6.48 25.70
C HIS A 1066 61.48 6.44 25.98
N LEU A 1067 62.01 5.35 26.51
CA LEU A 1067 63.46 5.15 26.63
C LEU A 1067 64.12 5.08 25.25
N VAL A 1068 63.54 4.30 24.33
CA VAL A 1068 64.04 4.18 22.95
C VAL A 1068 63.94 5.51 22.22
N ASP A 1069 62.79 6.18 22.28
CA ASP A 1069 62.56 7.45 21.58
C ASP A 1069 63.33 8.64 22.19
N ALA A 1070 63.83 8.50 23.42
CA ALA A 1070 64.70 9.49 24.07
C ALA A 1070 66.19 9.34 23.70
N ILE A 1071 66.59 8.18 23.17
CA ILE A 1071 67.99 7.92 22.77
C ILE A 1071 68.13 8.35 21.30
N THR A 1072 69.10 9.22 21.04
CA THR A 1072 69.47 9.63 19.67
C THR A 1072 70.96 9.43 19.47
N ASP A 1073 71.41 9.22 18.22
CA ASP A 1073 72.81 8.95 17.86
C ASP A 1073 73.81 10.04 18.31
N GLN A 1074 73.34 11.21 18.78
CA GLN A 1074 74.18 12.34 19.18
C GLN A 1074 74.07 12.73 20.67
N VAL A 1075 73.20 12.09 21.46
CA VAL A 1075 73.03 12.39 22.90
C VAL A 1075 72.79 11.11 23.68
N GLU A 1076 73.77 10.71 24.50
CA GLU A 1076 73.55 9.70 25.54
C GLU A 1076 72.63 10.28 26.62
N SER A 1077 71.40 9.78 26.70
CA SER A 1077 70.49 10.07 27.80
C SER A 1077 71.15 9.72 29.13
N SER A 1078 71.29 10.71 30.02
CA SER A 1078 71.80 10.50 31.40
C SER A 1078 70.99 9.46 32.18
N SER A 1079 69.75 9.21 31.75
CA SER A 1079 68.85 8.23 32.35
C SER A 1079 69.16 6.77 31.97
N ALA A 1080 69.89 6.54 30.87
CA ALA A 1080 70.13 5.23 30.25
C ALA A 1080 71.56 4.69 30.42
N ARG A 1081 72.43 5.39 31.17
CA ARG A 1081 73.80 4.96 31.47
C ARG A 1081 73.83 3.94 32.62
N ASP A 1082 74.90 3.15 32.72
CA ASP A 1082 75.17 2.32 33.90
C ASP A 1082 75.17 3.18 35.17
N GLY A 1083 74.35 2.83 36.16
CA GLY A 1083 74.10 3.64 37.36
C GLY A 1083 73.03 4.74 37.21
N GLY A 1084 72.43 4.92 36.02
CA GLY A 1084 71.33 5.84 35.74
C GLY A 1084 69.98 5.37 36.28
N ILE A 1085 68.93 6.21 36.12
CA ILE A 1085 67.61 5.92 36.71
C ILE A 1085 66.95 4.65 36.14
N ALA A 1086 67.18 4.32 34.86
CA ALA A 1086 66.66 3.11 34.24
C ALA A 1086 67.40 1.87 34.75
N ASP A 1087 68.73 1.92 34.86
CA ASP A 1087 69.55 0.82 35.41
C ASP A 1087 69.22 0.56 36.89
N SER A 1088 69.08 1.63 37.69
CA SER A 1088 68.66 1.52 39.10
C SER A 1088 67.26 0.93 39.26
N PHE A 1089 66.30 1.33 38.42
CA PHE A 1089 64.96 0.76 38.42
C PHE A 1089 64.97 -0.73 38.02
N LEU A 1090 65.74 -1.08 36.99
CA LEU A 1090 65.89 -2.47 36.53
C LEU A 1090 66.53 -3.37 37.59
N ARG A 1091 67.55 -2.90 38.31
CA ARG A 1091 68.20 -3.67 39.38
C ARG A 1091 67.35 -3.82 40.63
N ASN A 1092 66.65 -2.76 41.04
CA ASN A 1092 66.03 -2.70 42.37
C ASN A 1092 64.52 -3.00 42.37
N LYS A 1093 63.83 -2.79 41.25
CA LYS A 1093 62.36 -2.79 41.18
C LYS A 1093 61.78 -3.60 40.02
N ALA A 1094 62.52 -3.84 38.94
CA ALA A 1094 61.96 -4.59 37.79
C ALA A 1094 61.59 -6.04 38.13
N LEU A 1095 62.24 -6.68 39.10
CA LEU A 1095 61.82 -8.00 39.58
C LEU A 1095 60.47 -8.00 40.32
N TYR A 1096 60.01 -6.83 40.82
CA TYR A 1096 58.65 -6.68 41.35
C TYR A 1096 57.62 -6.45 40.25
N TRP A 1097 58.07 -6.02 39.07
CA TRP A 1097 57.22 -5.86 37.89
C TRP A 1097 57.02 -7.20 37.16
N ILE A 1098 58.05 -8.05 37.13
CA ILE A 1098 58.04 -9.40 36.53
C ILE A 1098 57.66 -10.43 37.61
N GLU A 1099 56.53 -10.20 38.29
CA GLU A 1099 55.87 -11.26 39.06
C GLU A 1099 55.36 -12.29 38.04
N ARG A 1100 55.90 -13.51 38.13
CA ARG A 1100 55.58 -14.59 37.19
C ARG A 1100 54.22 -15.21 37.47
#